data_AF-A0A1E4AZL3-F1
#
_entry.id   AF-A0A1E4AZL3-F1
#
_cell.length_a   1.000
_cell.length_b   1.000
_cell.length_c   1.000
_cell.angle_alpha   90.00
_cell.angle_beta   90.00
_cell.angle_gamma   90.00
#
_symmetry.space_group_name_H-M   'P 1'
#
loop_
_entity.id
_entity.type
_entity.pdbx_description
1 polymer ?
#
loop_
_entity_poly.entity_id
_entity_poly.type
_entity_poly.pdbx_seq_one_letter_code
_entity_poly.pdbx_strand_id
1 'polypeptide(L)'
;MSDALTRLPFGTRLRTAGRLLLGRLGAGDAKALVGAFDDAAATAAFGMLGRIFNAGTGEPPKRGTKEYLEAYTTHPLLRAATERVATAVASVRFALYARKGRGGKAIRDHDWQTASHAERLQIRKDLARHRELIEIEEHPMLEGLRRGNSMLTGLAVRSLTAVYLDTIGEVYWLKQRNGAGVPNAFWPLPPSWIQETPTPARREYRVSFRGWNVNIPDTEILSWTVPDPANPYARGSGLAQSLGDELDTDEFVAKFTRSFFHGRGIPNLMVFGEGVTQDVARMLEARWKAKYKTPEDQGKPFFTNAKIDVKELGQKFTDMQLVELRRYERDLVIQTFGLPPEVMGIIENSNRACYDEETECLTDRGWLRHDEIQPSDKVAAYDPDRRVLRFEVPRQIVRYDYTGDMLHFESPTSQRGKRANVDIMVTPDHRMLVKSADRAGYWRECLAEDLEHTRTRRWRVVAAAPLDAPEPEPLRLAESASRPNKRPAVTVPVEVWAPLLGLLAAEGTWAEYTSSNRDAHSSYQVALSQSLGANGEKVAAIDALIARFPIPASRYVDCEGTVRWQWNHEALLRHLQEHCGGKAPTKRLPAYVRTWPGWAQRLVVEWALLGDGSPVGGVHEESRGGTATRTRATWKSWQMYSTSLRLLEDLAECAVKAGLRVGPVRTGYTAHGSRAQMYRVGISEHAMPTLPKSARRPYSGTVWCLQTSTGWFVTRRNGCVAIQGNTIDAADYLMARYVVAPRCDAMREVWQARLVPEYDDRL
;
A
#
# COMPACT_ATOMS: atom_id res chain seq x y z
N MET A 1 -18.71 59.97 -58.39
CA MET A 1 -19.92 60.04 -59.24
C MET A 1 -20.01 58.70 -59.97
N SER A 2 -20.43 57.58 -59.37
CA SER A 2 -21.64 57.24 -58.60
C SER A 2 -22.91 57.55 -59.39
N ASP A 3 -23.18 56.73 -60.40
CA ASP A 3 -24.53 56.59 -60.94
C ASP A 3 -24.75 55.20 -61.53
N ALA A 4 -26.03 54.83 -61.59
CA ALA A 4 -26.66 53.70 -62.27
C ALA A 4 -26.90 52.41 -61.45
N LEU A 5 -28.10 51.83 -61.42
CA LEU A 5 -29.48 52.26 -61.73
C LEU A 5 -30.38 51.08 -61.31
N THR A 6 -31.43 51.42 -60.57
CA THR A 6 -32.79 50.83 -60.46
C THR A 6 -33.27 49.68 -61.38
N ARG A 7 -34.04 48.78 -60.74
CA ARG A 7 -35.41 48.26 -61.04
C ARG A 7 -35.64 47.02 -61.97
N LEU A 8 -36.17 45.97 -61.31
CA LEU A 8 -37.25 45.00 -61.68
C LEU A 8 -37.00 44.01 -62.85
N PRO A 9 -37.81 42.92 -63.10
CA PRO A 9 -38.57 41.97 -62.25
C PRO A 9 -38.49 40.46 -62.72
N PHE A 10 -39.31 39.56 -62.14
CA PHE A 10 -39.81 38.25 -62.67
C PHE A 10 -38.84 37.06 -63.01
N GLY A 11 -39.03 35.93 -62.30
CA GLY A 11 -39.47 34.66 -62.92
C GLY A 11 -38.45 33.54 -63.30
N THR A 12 -38.80 32.31 -62.87
CA THR A 12 -38.56 30.98 -63.53
C THR A 12 -37.13 30.37 -63.50
N ARG A 13 -36.85 29.05 -63.33
CA ARG A 13 -37.62 27.78 -63.45
C ARG A 13 -36.80 26.57 -62.89
N LEU A 14 -37.53 25.54 -62.40
CA LEU A 14 -37.28 24.06 -62.46
C LEU A 14 -36.14 23.44 -61.59
N ARG A 15 -36.43 22.60 -60.57
CA ARG A 15 -36.74 21.14 -60.62
C ARG A 15 -35.79 20.40 -61.58
N THR A 16 -34.93 19.46 -61.17
CA THR A 16 -35.19 18.05 -60.79
C THR A 16 -33.78 17.44 -60.62
N ALA A 17 -33.40 16.74 -59.56
CA ALA A 17 -33.48 15.28 -59.45
C ALA A 17 -32.72 14.85 -58.18
N GLY A 18 -33.28 13.90 -57.43
CA GLY A 18 -32.69 13.40 -56.19
C GLY A 18 -33.73 12.89 -55.20
N ARG A 19 -34.89 12.44 -55.67
CA ARG A 19 -35.92 11.78 -54.87
C ARG A 19 -35.89 10.29 -55.21
N LEU A 20 -34.89 9.58 -54.71
CA LEU A 20 -34.91 8.12 -54.59
C LEU A 20 -33.86 7.75 -53.52
N LEU A 21 -34.29 6.98 -52.51
CA LEU A 21 -33.56 6.52 -51.31
C LEU A 21 -33.66 7.38 -50.03
N LEU A 22 -34.82 7.94 -49.74
CA LEU A 22 -35.21 8.33 -48.36
C LEU A 22 -36.44 7.52 -47.96
N GLY A 23 -36.22 6.23 -47.68
CA GLY A 23 -37.21 5.34 -47.08
C GLY A 23 -36.56 4.64 -45.89
N ARG A 24 -36.96 5.05 -44.68
CA ARG A 24 -36.53 4.56 -43.34
C ARG A 24 -35.27 5.17 -42.74
N LEU A 25 -35.35 6.41 -42.26
CA LEU A 25 -34.62 6.86 -41.08
C LEU A 25 -35.56 7.70 -40.22
N GLY A 26 -35.60 7.42 -38.92
CA GLY A 26 -36.51 8.09 -37.97
C GLY A 26 -36.06 9.52 -37.71
N ALA A 27 -36.97 10.38 -37.26
CA ALA A 27 -36.71 11.80 -37.01
C ALA A 27 -35.54 12.11 -36.04
N GLY A 28 -35.00 11.11 -35.34
CA GLY A 28 -33.80 11.22 -34.51
C GLY A 28 -32.48 11.21 -35.32
N ASP A 29 -32.41 10.52 -36.45
CA ASP A 29 -31.18 10.35 -37.24
C ASP A 29 -30.81 11.63 -38.01
N ALA A 30 -31.80 12.48 -38.31
CA ALA A 30 -31.61 13.73 -39.05
C ALA A 30 -30.88 14.81 -38.24
N LYS A 31 -30.92 14.78 -36.90
CA LYS A 31 -30.23 15.78 -36.06
C LYS A 31 -28.74 15.51 -35.93
N ALA A 32 -28.31 14.24 -35.89
CA ALA A 32 -26.89 13.87 -35.80
C ALA A 32 -26.08 14.30 -37.05
N LEU A 33 -26.73 14.36 -38.22
CA LEU A 33 -26.10 14.77 -39.47
C LEU A 33 -26.00 16.29 -39.66
N VAL A 34 -26.83 17.08 -38.96
CA VAL A 34 -26.97 18.52 -39.24
C VAL A 34 -26.22 19.39 -38.20
N GLY A 35 -25.93 18.87 -37.00
CA GLY A 35 -25.11 19.56 -35.99
C GLY A 35 -25.75 20.84 -35.42
N ALA A 36 -25.19 21.36 -34.32
CA ALA A 36 -25.61 22.63 -33.71
C ALA A 36 -24.48 23.67 -33.85
N PHE A 37 -24.48 24.44 -34.92
CA PHE A 37 -23.48 25.50 -35.13
C PHE A 37 -24.04 26.86 -34.72
N ASP A 38 -23.52 27.43 -33.64
CA ASP A 38 -23.50 28.88 -33.41
C ASP A 38 -22.22 29.24 -32.66
N ASP A 39 -21.40 30.13 -33.24
CA ASP A 39 -20.31 30.84 -32.54
C ASP A 39 -19.64 31.86 -33.48
N ALA A 40 -20.31 33.00 -33.68
CA ALA A 40 -19.73 34.14 -34.40
C ALA A 40 -18.48 34.73 -33.70
N ALA A 41 -18.36 34.54 -32.38
CA ALA A 41 -17.26 35.10 -31.56
C ALA A 41 -15.97 34.25 -31.58
N ALA A 42 -16.08 32.91 -31.54
CA ALA A 42 -14.92 32.02 -31.63
C ALA A 42 -14.25 32.11 -33.01
N THR A 43 -15.06 32.22 -34.07
CA THR A 43 -14.60 32.39 -35.46
C THR A 43 -13.74 33.65 -35.62
N ALA A 44 -14.05 34.74 -34.90
CA ALA A 44 -13.31 36.00 -34.95
C ALA A 44 -11.96 35.93 -34.21
N ALA A 45 -11.89 35.27 -33.04
CA ALA A 45 -10.63 35.07 -32.31
C ALA A 45 -9.69 34.06 -33.01
N PHE A 46 -10.26 33.05 -33.68
CA PHE A 46 -9.51 32.03 -34.41
C PHE A 46 -9.02 32.44 -35.81
N GLY A 47 -9.55 33.52 -36.38
CA GLY A 47 -9.06 34.08 -37.66
C GLY A 47 -7.57 34.45 -37.63
N MET A 48 -7.02 34.81 -36.46
CA MET A 48 -5.57 35.03 -36.26
C MET A 48 -4.76 33.73 -36.25
N LEU A 49 -5.31 32.63 -35.71
CA LEU A 49 -4.69 31.30 -35.71
C LEU A 49 -4.82 30.58 -37.07
N GLY A 50 -5.69 31.06 -37.96
CA GLY A 50 -5.88 30.50 -39.31
C GLY A 50 -4.64 30.53 -40.22
N ARG A 51 -3.54 31.19 -39.81
CA ARG A 51 -2.21 31.09 -40.46
C ARG A 51 -1.35 29.94 -39.93
N ILE A 52 -1.66 29.41 -38.75
CA ILE A 52 -1.00 28.26 -38.12
C ILE A 52 -1.66 26.96 -38.57
N PHE A 53 -3.00 26.96 -38.73
CA PHE A 53 -3.73 25.84 -39.33
C PHE A 53 -3.68 25.93 -40.85
N ASN A 54 -3.28 24.85 -41.52
CA ASN A 54 -3.31 24.80 -42.99
C ASN A 54 -4.77 24.96 -43.47
N ALA A 55 -5.05 26.03 -44.20
CA ALA A 55 -6.36 26.69 -44.28
C ALA A 55 -7.47 25.95 -45.08
N GLY A 56 -7.66 24.65 -44.89
CA GLY A 56 -8.82 23.95 -45.48
C GLY A 56 -8.95 22.46 -45.22
N THR A 57 -7.94 21.81 -44.64
CA THR A 57 -7.93 20.36 -44.43
C THR A 57 -7.41 20.02 -43.05
N GLY A 58 -8.15 19.18 -42.32
CA GLY A 58 -7.70 18.62 -41.05
C GLY A 58 -6.50 17.71 -41.24
N GLU A 59 -5.81 17.37 -40.16
CA GLU A 59 -4.68 16.45 -40.26
C GLU A 59 -5.15 15.02 -40.55
N PRO A 60 -4.38 14.21 -41.29
CA PRO A 60 -4.57 12.77 -41.39
C PRO A 60 -4.02 12.02 -40.17
N PRO A 61 -4.34 10.73 -39.98
CA PRO A 61 -3.67 9.88 -39.01
C PRO A 61 -2.15 9.92 -39.20
N LYS A 62 -1.40 9.96 -38.09
CA LYS A 62 0.06 9.84 -38.13
C LYS A 62 0.45 8.50 -38.78
N ARG A 63 1.56 8.47 -39.51
CA ARG A 63 2.10 7.22 -40.08
C ARG A 63 2.32 6.20 -38.96
N GLY A 64 1.92 4.95 -39.18
CA GLY A 64 2.05 3.91 -38.15
C GLY A 64 0.85 3.79 -37.19
N THR A 65 -0.14 4.69 -37.25
CA THR A 65 -1.28 4.68 -36.29
C THR A 65 -2.00 3.34 -36.25
N LYS A 66 -2.18 2.70 -37.41
CA LYS A 66 -2.86 1.41 -37.49
C LYS A 66 -1.97 0.30 -36.91
N GLU A 67 -0.69 0.34 -37.25
CA GLU A 67 0.33 -0.61 -36.83
C GLU A 67 0.49 -0.61 -35.30
N TYR A 68 0.54 0.56 -34.65
CA TYR A 68 0.57 0.68 -33.18
C TYR A 68 -0.70 0.15 -32.51
N LEU A 69 -1.87 0.33 -33.12
CA LEU A 69 -3.11 -0.27 -32.61
C LEU A 69 -3.11 -1.80 -32.76
N GLU A 70 -2.54 -2.32 -33.85
CA GLU A 70 -2.36 -3.76 -34.06
C GLU A 70 -1.28 -4.35 -33.13
N ALA A 71 -0.27 -3.56 -32.76
CA ALA A 71 0.79 -3.93 -31.82
C ALA A 71 0.26 -4.34 -30.45
N TYR A 72 -0.87 -3.77 -30.02
CA TYR A 72 -1.57 -4.21 -28.80
C TYR A 72 -2.01 -5.68 -28.85
N THR A 73 -2.17 -6.27 -30.03
CA THR A 73 -2.49 -7.71 -30.19
C THR A 73 -1.25 -8.56 -30.44
N THR A 74 -0.25 -8.03 -31.14
CA THR A 74 0.93 -8.81 -31.56
C THR A 74 2.08 -8.77 -30.55
N HIS A 75 2.19 -7.71 -29.74
CA HIS A 75 3.31 -7.50 -28.82
C HIS A 75 2.92 -7.80 -27.36
N PRO A 76 3.44 -8.89 -26.74
CA PRO A 76 3.01 -9.33 -25.41
C PRO A 76 3.28 -8.32 -24.30
N LEU A 77 4.46 -7.67 -24.31
CA LEU A 77 4.84 -6.70 -23.27
C LEU A 77 3.96 -5.44 -23.31
N LEU A 78 3.76 -4.86 -24.50
CA LEU A 78 2.85 -3.74 -24.69
C LEU A 78 1.43 -4.10 -24.26
N ARG A 79 0.91 -5.26 -24.70
CA ARG A 79 -0.41 -5.75 -24.30
C ARG A 79 -0.53 -5.84 -22.78
N ALA A 80 0.43 -6.47 -22.11
CA ALA A 80 0.38 -6.66 -20.68
C ALA A 80 0.40 -5.33 -19.92
N ALA A 81 1.28 -4.39 -20.29
CA ALA A 81 1.38 -3.08 -19.66
C ALA A 81 0.10 -2.26 -19.87
N THR A 82 -0.34 -2.10 -21.13
CA THR A 82 -1.53 -1.30 -21.46
C THR A 82 -2.80 -1.90 -20.86
N GLU A 83 -2.97 -3.22 -20.87
CA GLU A 83 -4.17 -3.87 -20.32
C GLU A 83 -4.30 -3.67 -18.81
N ARG A 84 -3.20 -3.75 -18.06
CA ARG A 84 -3.20 -3.52 -16.61
C ARG A 84 -3.62 -2.10 -16.27
N VAL A 85 -3.07 -1.12 -16.98
CA VAL A 85 -3.45 0.29 -16.82
C VAL A 85 -4.91 0.50 -17.21
N ALA A 86 -5.31 0.01 -18.38
CA ALA A 86 -6.66 0.18 -18.91
C ALA A 86 -7.73 -0.44 -18.00
N THR A 87 -7.49 -1.65 -17.49
CA THR A 87 -8.38 -2.34 -16.56
C THR A 87 -8.50 -1.57 -15.24
N ALA A 88 -7.38 -1.08 -14.69
CA ALA A 88 -7.37 -0.31 -13.46
C ALA A 88 -8.13 1.01 -13.61
N VAL A 89 -7.88 1.77 -14.69
CA VAL A 89 -8.60 3.01 -15.01
C VAL A 89 -10.09 2.76 -15.25
N ALA A 90 -10.44 1.72 -16.01
CA ALA A 90 -11.83 1.41 -16.33
C ALA A 90 -12.65 0.98 -15.09
N SER A 91 -11.99 0.38 -14.10
CA SER A 91 -12.60 -0.07 -12.85
C SER A 91 -12.91 1.07 -11.87
N VAL A 92 -12.34 2.27 -12.08
CA VAL A 92 -12.62 3.44 -11.24
C VAL A 92 -14.07 3.88 -11.40
N ARG A 93 -14.78 4.02 -10.28
CA ARG A 93 -16.14 4.58 -10.24
C ARG A 93 -16.08 6.10 -10.24
N PHE A 94 -16.70 6.70 -11.25
CA PHE A 94 -16.97 8.14 -11.26
C PHE A 94 -18.28 8.45 -10.52
N ALA A 95 -18.27 9.56 -9.78
CA ALA A 95 -19.44 10.08 -9.07
C ALA A 95 -19.71 11.51 -9.55
N LEU A 96 -21.00 11.82 -9.72
CA LEU A 96 -21.47 13.14 -10.12
C LEU A 96 -22.05 13.85 -8.91
N TYR A 97 -21.78 15.13 -8.76
CA TYR A 97 -22.23 15.90 -7.62
C TYR A 97 -22.80 17.24 -8.05
N ALA A 98 -23.77 17.74 -7.30
CA ALA A 98 -24.27 19.10 -7.40
C ALA A 98 -24.01 19.84 -6.08
N ARG A 99 -23.42 21.04 -6.18
CA ARG A 99 -23.31 21.95 -5.03
C ARG A 99 -24.57 22.78 -4.89
N LYS A 100 -25.17 22.82 -3.70
CA LYS A 100 -26.30 23.70 -3.38
C LYS A 100 -25.82 25.05 -2.89
N GLY A 101 -26.33 26.13 -3.49
CA GLY A 101 -26.14 27.49 -2.99
C GLY A 101 -27.06 27.82 -1.81
N ARG A 102 -26.98 29.06 -1.29
CA ARG A 102 -27.77 29.57 -0.14
C ARG A 102 -29.30 29.46 -0.31
N GLY A 103 -29.79 29.24 -1.53
CA GLY A 103 -31.21 29.04 -1.85
C GLY A 103 -31.60 27.61 -2.22
N GLY A 104 -30.73 26.61 -2.00
CA GLY A 104 -31.00 25.19 -2.29
C GLY A 104 -30.97 24.80 -3.78
N LYS A 105 -30.77 25.74 -4.69
CA LYS A 105 -30.54 25.50 -6.13
C LYS A 105 -29.09 25.08 -6.38
N ALA A 106 -28.89 24.25 -7.40
CA ALA A 106 -27.56 23.87 -7.87
C ALA A 106 -26.80 25.12 -8.38
N ILE A 107 -25.54 25.25 -7.98
CA ILE A 107 -24.64 26.32 -8.43
C ILE A 107 -23.39 25.70 -9.05
N ARG A 108 -22.87 26.37 -10.07
CA ARG A 108 -21.58 26.01 -10.68
C ARG A 108 -20.45 26.44 -9.75
N ASP A 109 -19.56 25.51 -9.42
CA ASP A 109 -18.43 25.73 -8.52
C ASP A 109 -17.11 25.53 -9.27
N HIS A 110 -16.59 26.61 -9.83
CA HIS A 110 -15.34 26.56 -10.61
C HIS A 110 -14.13 26.16 -9.77
N ASP A 111 -14.06 26.58 -8.51
CA ASP A 111 -12.93 26.26 -7.62
C ASP A 111 -12.87 24.75 -7.39
N TRP A 112 -14.03 24.11 -7.17
CA TRP A 112 -14.07 22.67 -6.98
C TRP A 112 -13.87 21.87 -8.27
N GLN A 113 -14.41 22.35 -9.40
CA GLN A 113 -14.23 21.72 -10.72
C GLN A 113 -12.75 21.70 -11.16
N THR A 114 -11.97 22.73 -10.81
CA THR A 114 -10.58 22.91 -11.25
C THR A 114 -9.51 22.53 -10.23
N ALA A 115 -9.87 22.35 -8.95
CA ALA A 115 -8.94 21.95 -7.88
C ALA A 115 -8.15 20.67 -8.20
N SER A 116 -7.05 20.39 -7.50
CA SER A 116 -6.37 19.08 -7.60
C SER A 116 -7.22 17.96 -6.97
N HIS A 117 -6.90 16.69 -7.27
CA HIS A 117 -7.57 15.54 -6.64
C HIS A 117 -7.56 15.62 -5.09
N ALA A 118 -6.41 15.96 -4.51
CA ALA A 118 -6.25 16.03 -3.05
C ALA A 118 -7.10 17.16 -2.44
N GLU A 119 -7.15 18.32 -3.09
CA GLU A 119 -7.98 19.46 -2.66
C GLU A 119 -9.46 19.14 -2.80
N ARG A 120 -9.89 18.54 -3.93
CA ARG A 120 -11.27 18.09 -4.14
C ARG A 120 -11.74 17.15 -3.02
N LEU A 121 -10.88 16.23 -2.57
CA LEU A 121 -11.22 15.30 -1.49
C LEU A 121 -11.43 16.02 -0.15
N GLN A 122 -10.66 17.07 0.13
CA GLN A 122 -10.84 17.89 1.33
C GLN A 122 -12.12 18.72 1.23
N ILE A 123 -12.30 19.43 0.11
CA ILE A 123 -13.48 20.25 -0.17
C ILE A 123 -14.75 19.38 -0.08
N ARG A 124 -14.73 18.16 -0.63
CA ARG A 124 -15.84 17.20 -0.53
C ARG A 124 -16.19 16.89 0.93
N LYS A 125 -15.20 16.62 1.78
CA LYS A 125 -15.43 16.32 3.21
C LYS A 125 -16.03 17.52 3.95
N ASP A 126 -15.53 18.72 3.66
CA ASP A 126 -16.00 19.95 4.29
C ASP A 126 -17.43 20.28 3.82
N LEU A 127 -17.70 20.27 2.51
CA LEU A 127 -19.04 20.54 1.96
C LEU A 127 -20.07 19.47 2.37
N ALA A 128 -19.66 18.20 2.47
CA ALA A 128 -20.53 17.13 2.97
C ALA A 128 -20.91 17.35 4.44
N ARG A 129 -19.98 17.84 5.28
CA ARG A 129 -20.26 18.20 6.67
C ARG A 129 -21.31 19.31 6.79
N HIS A 130 -21.30 20.26 5.84
CA HIS A 130 -22.26 21.37 5.79
C HIS A 130 -23.54 21.05 5.00
N ARG A 131 -23.71 19.82 4.49
CA ARG A 131 -24.83 19.39 3.62
C ARG A 131 -25.01 20.27 2.36
N GLU A 132 -23.93 20.88 1.90
CA GLU A 132 -23.92 21.74 0.71
C GLU A 132 -23.64 20.95 -0.58
N LEU A 133 -23.22 19.68 -0.45
CA LEU A 133 -22.91 18.82 -1.59
C LEU A 133 -23.88 17.63 -1.64
N ILE A 134 -24.43 17.35 -2.83
CA ILE A 134 -25.32 16.23 -3.07
C ILE A 134 -24.73 15.36 -4.17
N GLU A 135 -24.59 14.07 -3.89
CA GLU A 135 -24.27 13.07 -4.91
C GLU A 135 -25.51 12.75 -5.73
N ILE A 136 -25.38 12.79 -7.06
CA ILE A 136 -26.43 12.41 -8.00
C ILE A 136 -26.13 10.99 -8.45
N GLU A 137 -26.96 10.04 -8.02
CA GLU A 137 -26.76 8.62 -8.34
C GLU A 137 -27.33 8.21 -9.69
N GLU A 138 -28.45 8.84 -10.09
CA GLU A 138 -29.19 8.60 -11.33
C GLU A 138 -29.05 9.80 -12.26
N HIS A 139 -28.26 9.64 -13.32
CA HIS A 139 -28.06 10.68 -14.33
C HIS A 139 -27.77 10.05 -15.70
N PRO A 140 -28.32 10.56 -16.83
CA PRO A 140 -28.13 9.98 -18.15
C PRO A 140 -26.66 9.83 -18.56
N MET A 141 -25.79 10.78 -18.17
CA MET A 141 -24.34 10.66 -18.38
C MET A 141 -23.73 9.47 -17.63
N LEU A 142 -24.08 9.30 -16.34
CA LEU A 142 -23.57 8.19 -15.53
C LEU A 142 -24.07 6.86 -16.07
N GLU A 143 -25.32 6.80 -16.51
CA GLU A 143 -25.90 5.61 -17.12
C GLU A 143 -25.19 5.26 -18.44
N GLY A 144 -24.93 6.25 -19.30
CA GLY A 144 -24.17 6.03 -20.54
C GLY A 144 -22.75 5.54 -20.27
N LEU A 145 -22.08 6.07 -19.25
CA LEU A 145 -20.76 5.59 -18.83
C LEU A 145 -20.80 4.18 -18.23
N ARG A 146 -21.81 3.84 -17.42
CA ARG A 146 -21.95 2.51 -16.77
C ARG A 146 -22.35 1.43 -17.78
N ARG A 147 -23.33 1.71 -18.63
CA ARG A 147 -23.88 0.76 -19.60
C ARG A 147 -23.01 0.64 -20.85
N GLY A 148 -22.39 1.72 -21.30
CA GLY A 148 -21.62 1.76 -22.55
C GLY A 148 -22.54 1.97 -23.75
N ASN A 149 -22.62 0.98 -24.64
CA ASN A 149 -23.51 0.97 -25.80
C ASN A 149 -24.11 -0.43 -26.04
N SER A 150 -24.77 -0.65 -27.18
CA SER A 150 -25.43 -1.93 -27.45
C SER A 150 -24.46 -3.09 -27.75
N MET A 151 -23.19 -2.79 -28.05
CA MET A 151 -22.16 -3.76 -28.41
C MET A 151 -21.08 -3.91 -27.33
N LEU A 152 -20.75 -2.80 -26.65
CA LEU A 152 -19.68 -2.72 -25.65
C LEU A 152 -20.26 -2.32 -24.29
N THR A 153 -19.84 -3.03 -23.25
CA THR A 153 -20.15 -2.66 -21.87
C THR A 153 -19.44 -1.35 -21.51
N GLY A 154 -19.93 -0.64 -20.49
CA GLY A 154 -19.28 0.59 -20.03
C GLY A 154 -17.83 0.39 -19.59
N LEU A 155 -17.53 -0.77 -18.99
CA LEU A 155 -16.15 -1.15 -18.65
C LEU A 155 -15.29 -1.27 -19.91
N ALA A 156 -15.79 -1.96 -20.95
CA ALA A 156 -15.07 -2.12 -22.22
C ALA A 156 -14.84 -0.77 -22.92
N VAL A 157 -15.85 0.12 -22.93
CA VAL A 157 -15.71 1.48 -23.47
C VAL A 157 -14.60 2.26 -22.76
N ARG A 158 -14.59 2.27 -21.41
CA ARG A 158 -13.55 2.97 -20.64
C ARG A 158 -12.17 2.33 -20.79
N SER A 159 -12.10 1.00 -20.85
CA SER A 159 -10.84 0.27 -21.06
C SER A 159 -10.25 0.60 -22.42
N LEU A 160 -11.07 0.56 -23.48
CA LEU A 160 -10.64 0.88 -24.84
C LEU A 160 -10.17 2.34 -24.96
N THR A 161 -10.86 3.26 -24.28
CA THR A 161 -10.42 4.65 -24.16
C THR A 161 -9.03 4.78 -23.57
N ALA A 162 -8.74 4.09 -22.46
CA ALA A 162 -7.41 4.11 -21.86
C ALA A 162 -6.35 3.50 -22.80
N VAL A 163 -6.68 2.40 -23.49
CA VAL A 163 -5.81 1.80 -24.51
C VAL A 163 -5.47 2.80 -25.62
N TYR A 164 -6.46 3.54 -26.15
CA TYR A 164 -6.19 4.50 -27.23
C TYR A 164 -5.35 5.71 -26.77
N LEU A 165 -5.54 6.19 -25.54
CA LEU A 165 -4.69 7.24 -24.97
C LEU A 165 -3.25 6.77 -24.77
N ASP A 166 -3.05 5.58 -24.18
CA ASP A 166 -1.70 5.09 -23.90
C ASP A 166 -0.96 4.67 -25.17
N THR A 167 -1.66 4.20 -26.21
CA THR A 167 -1.05 3.78 -27.48
C THR A 167 -0.80 4.95 -28.44
N ILE A 168 -1.86 5.69 -28.81
CA ILE A 168 -1.83 6.73 -29.84
C ILE A 168 -1.95 8.15 -29.26
N GLY A 169 -2.48 8.28 -28.05
CA GLY A 169 -2.73 9.59 -27.43
C GLY A 169 -4.02 10.25 -27.90
N GLU A 170 -4.95 9.50 -28.50
CA GLU A 170 -6.16 10.07 -29.13
C GLU A 170 -7.40 9.25 -28.82
N VAL A 171 -8.51 9.92 -28.48
CA VAL A 171 -9.81 9.28 -28.28
C VAL A 171 -10.89 10.06 -29.00
N TYR A 172 -11.79 9.31 -29.63
CA TYR A 172 -12.98 9.83 -30.30
C TYR A 172 -14.19 9.01 -29.88
N TRP A 173 -15.16 9.64 -29.23
CA TRP A 173 -16.44 9.02 -28.88
C TRP A 173 -17.56 9.62 -29.70
N LEU A 174 -18.16 8.82 -30.58
CA LEU A 174 -19.42 9.19 -31.21
C LEU A 174 -20.54 9.11 -30.17
N LYS A 175 -21.27 10.21 -30.00
CA LYS A 175 -22.36 10.33 -29.03
C LYS A 175 -23.65 9.79 -29.63
N GLN A 176 -24.29 8.87 -28.92
CA GLN A 176 -25.68 8.52 -29.21
C GLN A 176 -26.59 9.39 -28.34
N ARG A 177 -27.61 10.00 -28.96
CA ARG A 177 -28.58 10.85 -28.28
C ARG A 177 -29.94 10.15 -28.19
N ASN A 178 -30.66 10.41 -27.11
CA ASN A 178 -32.04 9.96 -26.95
C ASN A 178 -33.02 10.87 -27.73
N GLY A 179 -34.33 10.57 -27.66
CA GLY A 179 -35.37 11.37 -28.32
C GLY A 179 -35.45 12.84 -27.87
N ALA A 180 -34.88 13.18 -26.71
CA ALA A 180 -34.76 14.55 -26.21
C ALA A 180 -33.47 15.26 -26.65
N GLY A 181 -32.61 14.60 -27.43
CA GLY A 181 -31.32 15.15 -27.89
C GLY A 181 -30.20 15.08 -26.85
N VAL A 182 -30.42 14.42 -25.71
CA VAL A 182 -29.42 14.28 -24.64
C VAL A 182 -28.55 13.05 -24.91
N PRO A 183 -27.21 13.14 -24.79
CA PRO A 183 -26.36 11.96 -24.98
C PRO A 183 -26.66 10.88 -23.92
N ASN A 184 -26.72 9.62 -24.33
CA ASN A 184 -27.04 8.51 -23.44
C ASN A 184 -26.21 7.23 -23.67
N ALA A 185 -25.39 7.19 -24.71
CA ALA A 185 -24.45 6.10 -24.98
C ALA A 185 -23.24 6.63 -25.75
N PHE A 186 -22.09 5.96 -25.63
CA PHE A 186 -20.83 6.38 -26.27
C PHE A 186 -20.22 5.26 -27.10
N TRP A 187 -19.80 5.60 -28.32
CA TRP A 187 -19.24 4.68 -29.31
C TRP A 187 -17.79 5.08 -29.60
N PRO A 188 -16.80 4.41 -28.99
CA PRO A 188 -15.40 4.68 -29.29
C PRO A 188 -15.08 4.35 -30.75
N LEU A 189 -14.55 5.33 -31.47
CA LEU A 189 -14.06 5.17 -32.83
C LEU A 189 -12.54 4.97 -32.78
N PRO A 190 -11.99 3.96 -33.47
CA PRO A 190 -10.55 3.83 -33.63
C PRO A 190 -9.94 5.09 -34.24
N PRO A 191 -8.83 5.62 -33.67
CA PRO A 191 -8.15 6.81 -34.22
C PRO A 191 -7.77 6.67 -35.70
N SER A 192 -7.45 5.44 -36.15
CA SER A 192 -7.13 5.13 -37.55
C SER A 192 -8.28 5.34 -38.52
N TRP A 193 -9.53 5.43 -38.05
CA TRP A 193 -10.70 5.69 -38.89
C TRP A 193 -10.88 7.20 -39.15
N ILE A 194 -10.29 8.07 -38.32
CA ILE A 194 -10.41 9.53 -38.44
C ILE A 194 -9.41 10.06 -39.46
N GLN A 195 -9.88 10.29 -40.69
CA GLN A 195 -9.05 10.75 -41.82
C GLN A 195 -8.78 12.26 -41.78
N GLU A 196 -9.69 13.06 -41.23
CA GLU A 196 -9.49 14.51 -41.05
C GLU A 196 -10.08 14.94 -39.72
N THR A 197 -9.34 15.72 -38.94
CA THR A 197 -9.85 16.42 -37.76
C THR A 197 -10.56 17.73 -38.14
N PRO A 198 -11.47 18.23 -37.30
CA PRO A 198 -12.10 19.51 -37.53
C PRO A 198 -11.06 20.64 -37.48
N THR A 199 -11.27 21.63 -38.32
CA THR A 199 -10.55 22.90 -38.32
C THR A 199 -11.54 24.02 -38.06
N PRO A 200 -11.09 25.24 -37.69
CA PRO A 200 -11.99 26.38 -37.54
C PRO A 200 -12.82 26.68 -38.80
N ALA A 201 -12.28 26.42 -40.00
CA ALA A 201 -12.96 26.60 -41.26
C ALA A 201 -13.94 25.45 -41.59
N ARG A 202 -13.68 24.25 -41.09
CA ARG A 202 -14.46 23.04 -41.36
C ARG A 202 -14.63 22.23 -40.08
N ARG A 203 -15.74 22.45 -39.39
CA ARG A 203 -16.09 21.84 -38.10
C ARG A 203 -16.69 20.42 -38.23
N GLU A 204 -16.01 19.58 -39.02
CA GLU A 204 -16.41 18.20 -39.27
C GLU A 204 -15.20 17.28 -39.18
N TYR A 205 -15.41 16.08 -38.64
CA TYR A 205 -14.50 14.95 -38.77
C TYR A 205 -14.81 14.19 -40.05
N ARG A 206 -13.79 13.87 -40.85
CA ARG A 206 -13.95 12.88 -41.93
C ARG A 206 -13.61 11.50 -41.39
N VAL A 207 -14.60 10.61 -41.36
CA VAL A 207 -14.44 9.23 -40.89
C VAL A 207 -14.49 8.28 -42.08
N SER A 208 -13.52 7.38 -42.17
CA SER A 208 -13.43 6.35 -43.20
C SER A 208 -13.21 4.97 -42.60
N PHE A 209 -14.06 4.02 -42.97
CA PHE A 209 -13.90 2.61 -42.60
C PHE A 209 -14.46 1.70 -43.68
N ARG A 210 -13.63 0.78 -44.23
CA ARG A 210 -14.04 -0.23 -45.22
C ARG A 210 -14.85 0.33 -46.41
N GLY A 211 -14.48 1.51 -46.91
CA GLY A 211 -15.16 2.19 -48.02
C GLY A 211 -16.37 3.05 -47.62
N TRP A 212 -16.82 2.97 -46.37
CA TRP A 212 -17.76 3.92 -45.80
C TRP A 212 -17.04 5.22 -45.46
N ASN A 213 -17.43 6.32 -46.09
CA ASN A 213 -16.88 7.65 -45.87
C ASN A 213 -18.00 8.60 -45.48
N VAL A 214 -17.88 9.24 -44.32
CA VAL A 214 -18.87 10.19 -43.82
C VAL A 214 -18.17 11.39 -43.19
N ASN A 215 -18.81 12.55 -43.26
CA ASN A 215 -18.43 13.70 -42.45
C ASN A 215 -19.37 13.77 -41.25
N ILE A 216 -18.81 13.84 -40.05
CA ILE A 216 -19.56 13.94 -38.80
C ILE A 216 -19.25 15.29 -38.17
N PRO A 217 -20.26 16.11 -37.80
CA PRO A 217 -20.05 17.37 -37.10
C PRO A 217 -19.23 17.19 -35.82
N ASP A 218 -18.37 18.16 -35.50
CA ASP A 218 -17.56 18.13 -34.28
C ASP A 218 -18.42 18.11 -33.00
N THR A 219 -19.63 18.66 -33.07
CA THR A 219 -20.65 18.61 -32.03
C THR A 219 -21.16 17.21 -31.69
N GLU A 220 -20.93 16.19 -32.52
CA GLU A 220 -21.39 14.81 -32.27
C GLU A 220 -20.27 13.85 -31.84
N ILE A 221 -19.01 14.26 -31.97
CA ILE A 221 -17.85 13.49 -31.51
C ILE A 221 -17.22 14.19 -30.30
N LEU A 222 -17.27 13.53 -29.14
CA LEU A 222 -16.46 13.94 -28.01
C LEU A 222 -15.02 13.45 -28.23
N SER A 223 -14.09 14.36 -28.49
CA SER A 223 -12.67 14.03 -28.63
C SER A 223 -11.80 14.66 -27.55
N TRP A 224 -10.74 13.93 -27.19
CA TRP A 224 -9.65 14.46 -26.39
C TRP A 224 -8.36 13.70 -26.70
N THR A 225 -7.25 14.41 -26.53
CA THR A 225 -5.93 13.94 -26.90
C THR A 225 -4.93 14.26 -25.80
N VAL A 226 -3.86 13.49 -25.74
CA VAL A 226 -2.65 13.90 -25.02
C VAL A 226 -1.92 14.90 -25.92
N PRO A 227 -1.78 16.18 -25.51
CA PRO A 227 -1.24 17.21 -26.39
C PRO A 227 0.20 16.88 -26.83
N ASP A 228 0.44 16.93 -28.13
CA ASP A 228 1.79 16.83 -28.69
C ASP A 228 2.49 18.19 -28.50
N PRO A 229 3.63 18.27 -27.80
CA PRO A 229 4.33 19.54 -27.60
C PRO A 229 4.81 20.19 -28.90
N ALA A 230 5.05 19.40 -29.96
CA ALA A 230 5.44 19.93 -31.26
C ALA A 230 4.25 20.54 -32.02
N ASN A 231 3.05 20.01 -31.81
CA ASN A 231 1.82 20.52 -32.42
C ASN A 231 0.58 20.26 -31.53
N PRO A 232 0.31 21.14 -30.55
CA PRO A 232 -0.70 20.89 -29.53
C PRO A 232 -2.15 21.00 -30.05
N TYR A 233 -2.34 21.52 -31.26
CA TYR A 233 -3.66 21.77 -31.83
C TYR A 233 -4.15 20.68 -32.78
N ALA A 234 -3.33 19.65 -32.94
CA ALA A 234 -3.48 18.66 -33.98
C ALA A 234 -3.83 17.29 -33.41
N ARG A 235 -3.09 16.27 -33.84
CA ARG A 235 -3.17 14.89 -33.35
C ARG A 235 -2.45 14.73 -32.00
N GLY A 236 -2.80 13.68 -31.28
CA GLY A 236 -2.23 13.38 -29.97
C GLY A 236 -0.87 12.70 -30.04
N SER A 237 -0.25 12.50 -28.88
CA SER A 237 0.97 11.70 -28.73
C SER A 237 0.82 10.68 -27.61
N GLY A 238 0.92 9.38 -27.94
CA GLY A 238 0.79 8.28 -26.99
C GLY A 238 2.12 7.74 -26.49
N LEU A 239 2.11 7.01 -25.38
CA LEU A 239 3.31 6.40 -24.79
C LEU A 239 3.88 5.27 -25.67
N ALA A 240 3.04 4.48 -26.35
CA ALA A 240 3.54 3.41 -27.21
C ALA A 240 4.31 3.95 -28.42
N GLN A 241 3.98 5.16 -28.90
CA GLN A 241 4.70 5.80 -30.01
C GLN A 241 6.15 6.15 -29.63
N SER A 242 6.45 6.38 -28.36
CA SER A 242 7.83 6.62 -27.91
C SER A 242 8.65 5.35 -27.74
N LEU A 243 8.02 4.16 -27.85
CA LEU A 243 8.65 2.85 -27.72
C LEU A 243 8.80 2.14 -29.08
N GLY A 244 8.66 2.86 -30.20
CA GLY A 244 8.59 2.26 -31.53
C GLY A 244 9.79 1.37 -31.86
N ASP A 245 11.01 1.89 -31.66
CA ASP A 245 12.25 1.17 -31.96
C ASP A 245 12.44 -0.05 -31.05
N GLU A 246 12.02 0.05 -29.79
CA GLU A 246 12.16 -1.04 -28.81
C GLU A 246 11.13 -2.14 -29.00
N LEU A 247 9.90 -1.81 -29.39
CA LEU A 247 8.89 -2.79 -29.79
C LEU A 247 9.31 -3.53 -31.06
N ASP A 248 9.87 -2.81 -32.04
CA ASP A 248 10.42 -3.42 -33.25
C ASP A 248 11.61 -4.34 -32.92
N THR A 249 12.48 -3.91 -32.00
CA THR A 249 13.66 -4.70 -31.59
C THR A 249 13.26 -5.99 -30.87
N ASP A 250 12.33 -5.97 -29.91
CA ASP A 250 11.86 -7.20 -29.25
C ASP A 250 11.20 -8.15 -30.27
N GLU A 251 10.43 -7.61 -31.22
CA GLU A 251 9.83 -8.41 -32.29
C GLU A 251 10.91 -9.05 -33.19
N PHE A 252 11.93 -8.30 -33.59
CA PHE A 252 13.06 -8.84 -34.35
C PHE A 252 13.82 -9.90 -33.56
N VAL A 253 14.07 -9.70 -32.27
CA VAL A 253 14.71 -10.68 -31.38
C VAL A 253 13.86 -11.94 -31.28
N ALA A 254 12.53 -11.82 -31.16
CA ALA A 254 11.61 -12.95 -31.12
C ALA A 254 11.62 -13.75 -32.43
N LYS A 255 11.52 -13.07 -33.58
CA LYS A 255 11.59 -13.67 -34.92
C LYS A 255 12.95 -14.32 -35.18
N PHE A 256 14.02 -13.66 -34.78
CA PHE A 256 15.39 -14.16 -34.87
C PHE A 256 15.58 -15.42 -34.03
N THR A 257 15.12 -15.41 -32.78
CA THR A 257 15.18 -16.56 -31.87
C THR A 257 14.41 -17.74 -32.47
N ARG A 258 13.18 -17.50 -32.97
CA ARG A 258 12.40 -18.51 -33.68
C ARG A 258 13.18 -19.08 -34.88
N SER A 259 13.75 -18.22 -35.70
CA SER A 259 14.49 -18.63 -36.91
C SER A 259 15.80 -19.36 -36.57
N PHE A 260 16.46 -18.99 -35.47
CA PHE A 260 17.65 -19.65 -34.96
C PHE A 260 17.37 -21.12 -34.63
N PHE A 261 16.25 -21.42 -33.98
CA PHE A 261 15.87 -22.81 -33.63
C PHE A 261 15.26 -23.61 -34.79
N HIS A 262 14.58 -22.95 -35.73
CA HIS A 262 13.96 -23.63 -36.89
C HIS A 262 14.90 -23.83 -38.09
N GLY A 263 16.16 -23.40 -37.99
CA GLY A 263 17.22 -23.66 -38.97
C GLY A 263 17.63 -22.40 -39.71
N ARG A 264 18.84 -21.91 -39.39
CA ARG A 264 19.54 -20.95 -40.25
C ARG A 264 20.10 -21.70 -41.45
N GLY A 265 20.00 -21.10 -42.64
CA GLY A 265 20.73 -21.55 -43.83
C GLY A 265 22.26 -21.41 -43.74
N ILE A 266 22.82 -21.31 -42.53
CA ILE A 266 24.26 -21.28 -42.24
C ILE A 266 24.59 -22.60 -41.56
N PRO A 267 25.51 -23.41 -42.12
CA PRO A 267 26.02 -24.59 -41.43
C PRO A 267 26.66 -24.16 -40.10
N ASN A 268 26.14 -24.65 -38.96
CA ASN A 268 26.75 -24.38 -37.64
C ASN A 268 28.19 -24.92 -37.55
N LEU A 269 28.50 -25.92 -38.38
CA LEU A 269 29.77 -26.61 -38.45
C LEU A 269 30.22 -26.68 -39.91
N MET A 270 31.47 -26.31 -40.19
CA MET A 270 32.09 -26.58 -41.47
C MET A 270 33.32 -27.47 -41.27
N VAL A 271 33.34 -28.56 -42.02
CA VAL A 271 34.31 -29.65 -41.90
C VAL A 271 35.13 -29.69 -43.18
N PHE A 272 36.44 -29.51 -43.08
CA PHE A 272 37.35 -29.53 -44.23
C PHE A 272 38.53 -30.45 -43.97
N GLY A 273 39.10 -31.02 -45.04
CA GLY A 273 40.32 -31.81 -44.96
C GLY A 273 41.13 -31.70 -46.27
N GLU A 274 42.46 -31.69 -46.16
CA GLU A 274 43.35 -31.70 -47.33
C GLU A 274 43.27 -33.07 -48.03
N GLY A 275 43.02 -33.07 -49.36
CA GLY A 275 42.96 -34.29 -50.17
C GLY A 275 41.64 -35.09 -50.09
N VAL A 276 40.57 -34.54 -49.51
CA VAL A 276 39.26 -35.22 -49.42
C VAL A 276 38.53 -35.16 -50.76
N THR A 277 38.36 -36.31 -51.42
CA THR A 277 37.52 -36.43 -52.62
C THR A 277 36.03 -36.40 -52.27
N GLN A 278 35.18 -36.07 -53.25
CA GLN A 278 33.73 -35.93 -53.06
C GLN A 278 33.06 -37.21 -52.51
N ASP A 279 33.62 -38.38 -52.82
CA ASP A 279 33.11 -39.67 -52.34
C ASP A 279 33.43 -39.91 -50.86
N VAL A 280 34.62 -39.50 -50.40
CA VAL A 280 35.02 -39.59 -48.99
C VAL A 280 34.20 -38.63 -48.14
N ALA A 281 33.92 -37.42 -48.65
CA ALA A 281 33.04 -36.46 -47.98
C ALA A 281 31.63 -37.02 -47.77
N ARG A 282 31.03 -37.63 -48.81
CA ARG A 282 29.70 -38.28 -48.71
C ARG A 282 29.69 -39.44 -47.72
N MET A 283 30.75 -40.25 -47.68
CA MET A 283 30.88 -41.35 -46.71
C MET A 283 30.96 -40.83 -45.27
N LEU A 284 31.75 -39.78 -45.01
CA LEU A 284 31.88 -39.16 -43.69
C LEU A 284 30.55 -38.53 -43.24
N GLU A 285 29.86 -37.85 -44.15
CA GLU A 285 28.54 -37.28 -43.90
C GLU A 285 27.49 -38.35 -43.57
N ALA A 286 27.48 -39.47 -44.31
CA ALA A 286 26.57 -40.58 -44.05
C ALA A 286 26.84 -41.24 -42.68
N ARG A 287 28.11 -41.44 -42.31
CA ARG A 287 28.49 -41.94 -40.99
C ARG A 287 28.12 -40.97 -39.87
N TRP A 288 28.31 -39.67 -40.08
CA TRP A 288 27.93 -38.63 -39.12
C TRP A 288 26.42 -38.63 -38.89
N LYS A 289 25.62 -38.59 -39.97
CA LYS A 289 24.14 -38.62 -39.90
C LYS A 289 23.61 -39.90 -39.27
N ALA A 290 24.22 -41.06 -39.54
CA ALA A 290 23.83 -42.32 -38.93
C ALA A 290 24.12 -42.35 -37.41
N LYS A 291 25.18 -41.66 -36.97
CA LYS A 291 25.64 -41.66 -35.58
C LYS A 291 24.90 -40.67 -34.69
N TYR A 292 24.35 -39.58 -35.22
CA TYR A 292 23.67 -38.52 -34.46
C TYR A 292 22.17 -38.41 -34.78
N LYS A 293 21.49 -39.55 -34.97
CA LYS A 293 20.09 -39.59 -35.44
C LYS A 293 19.07 -39.37 -34.32
N THR A 294 19.39 -39.74 -33.08
CA THR A 294 18.49 -39.62 -31.93
C THR A 294 18.96 -38.56 -30.93
N PRO A 295 18.07 -37.98 -30.10
CA PRO A 295 18.46 -37.03 -29.04
C PRO A 295 19.50 -37.61 -28.07
N GLU A 296 19.46 -38.91 -27.80
CA GLU A 296 20.44 -39.62 -26.95
C GLU A 296 21.81 -39.79 -27.60
N ASP A 297 21.93 -39.58 -28.92
CA ASP A 297 23.19 -39.64 -29.63
C ASP A 297 23.96 -38.31 -29.62
N GLN A 298 23.31 -37.20 -29.25
CA GLN A 298 23.94 -35.88 -29.22
C GLN A 298 25.06 -35.84 -28.16
N GLY A 299 26.26 -35.43 -28.57
CA GLY A 299 27.44 -35.34 -27.68
C GLY A 299 28.38 -36.56 -27.70
N LYS A 300 28.06 -37.63 -28.45
CA LYS A 300 29.00 -38.76 -28.62
C LYS A 300 30.25 -38.31 -29.39
N PRO A 301 31.48 -38.69 -29.00
CA PRO A 301 32.69 -38.28 -29.71
C PRO A 301 32.80 -38.94 -31.10
N PHE A 302 33.19 -38.17 -32.12
CA PHE A 302 33.45 -38.63 -33.48
C PHE A 302 34.96 -38.83 -33.70
N PHE A 303 35.40 -40.08 -33.90
CA PHE A 303 36.80 -40.41 -34.12
C PHE A 303 37.06 -40.72 -35.60
N THR A 304 38.14 -40.16 -36.16
CA THR A 304 38.55 -40.35 -37.56
C THR A 304 40.07 -40.21 -37.69
N ASN A 305 40.67 -40.92 -38.65
CA ASN A 305 42.12 -40.93 -38.91
C ASN A 305 42.55 -39.83 -39.90
N ALA A 306 41.62 -39.03 -40.45
CA ALA A 306 41.93 -37.92 -41.35
C ALA A 306 42.19 -36.63 -40.57
N LYS A 307 43.13 -35.80 -41.04
CA LYS A 307 43.33 -34.43 -40.52
C LYS A 307 42.12 -33.59 -40.90
N ILE A 308 41.18 -33.44 -39.97
CA ILE A 308 39.97 -32.64 -40.14
C ILE A 308 40.13 -31.34 -39.36
N ASP A 309 39.95 -30.21 -40.03
CA ASP A 309 39.79 -28.91 -39.38
C ASP A 309 38.29 -28.63 -39.23
N VAL A 310 37.87 -28.36 -38.00
CA VAL A 310 36.48 -28.09 -37.63
C VAL A 310 36.39 -26.62 -37.26
N LYS A 311 35.77 -25.81 -38.11
CA LYS A 311 35.50 -24.41 -37.81
C LYS A 311 34.02 -24.25 -37.43
N GLU A 312 33.79 -23.86 -36.18
CA GLU A 312 32.49 -23.37 -35.74
C GLU A 312 32.25 -22.00 -36.40
N LEU A 313 31.26 -21.93 -37.30
CA LEU A 313 30.92 -20.69 -38.00
C LEU A 313 29.73 -19.95 -37.36
N GLY A 314 28.94 -20.65 -36.52
CA GLY A 314 27.79 -20.08 -35.83
C GLY A 314 28.18 -19.37 -34.54
N GLN A 315 27.54 -18.23 -34.26
CA GLN A 315 27.60 -17.60 -32.94
C GLN A 315 26.85 -18.44 -31.90
N LYS A 316 27.40 -18.57 -30.70
CA LYS A 316 26.72 -19.25 -29.59
C LYS A 316 25.58 -18.38 -29.07
N PHE A 317 24.47 -19.01 -28.69
CA PHE A 317 23.28 -18.30 -28.19
C PHE A 317 23.56 -17.50 -26.91
N THR A 318 24.44 -18.01 -26.05
CA THR A 318 24.92 -17.34 -24.84
C THR A 318 25.65 -16.03 -25.13
N ASP A 319 26.41 -16.00 -26.22
CA ASP A 319 27.29 -14.87 -26.55
C ASP A 319 26.49 -13.69 -27.14
N MET A 320 25.24 -13.94 -27.57
CA MET A 320 24.35 -12.91 -28.12
C MET A 320 23.62 -12.10 -27.04
N GLN A 321 23.75 -12.45 -25.76
CA GLN A 321 23.14 -11.74 -24.61
C GLN A 321 21.64 -11.41 -24.74
N LEU A 322 20.89 -12.18 -25.55
CA LEU A 322 19.48 -11.89 -25.86
C LEU A 322 18.58 -11.88 -24.61
N VAL A 323 18.92 -12.67 -23.59
CA VAL A 323 18.18 -12.69 -22.32
C VAL A 323 18.31 -11.35 -21.59
N GLU A 324 19.50 -10.74 -21.61
CA GLU A 324 19.75 -9.44 -20.98
C GLU A 324 19.07 -8.32 -21.77
N LEU A 325 19.16 -8.36 -23.11
CA LEU A 325 18.46 -7.42 -23.99
C LEU A 325 16.95 -7.44 -23.74
N ARG A 326 16.31 -8.62 -23.72
CA ARG A 326 14.86 -8.72 -23.49
C ARG A 326 14.44 -8.32 -22.08
N ARG A 327 15.32 -8.51 -21.08
CA ARG A 327 15.10 -7.96 -19.72
C ARG A 327 15.14 -6.44 -19.73
N TYR A 328 16.12 -5.85 -20.42
CA TYR A 328 16.24 -4.40 -20.58
C TYR A 328 15.02 -3.79 -21.30
N GLU A 329 14.61 -4.37 -22.43
CA GLU A 329 13.42 -3.92 -23.18
C GLU A 329 12.14 -4.00 -22.33
N ARG A 330 11.95 -5.11 -21.59
CA ARG A 330 10.85 -5.26 -20.64
C ARG A 330 10.86 -4.14 -19.60
N ASP A 331 12.01 -3.89 -18.99
CA ASP A 331 12.13 -2.90 -17.91
C ASP A 331 11.89 -1.48 -18.45
N LEU A 332 12.33 -1.17 -19.68
CA LEU A 332 12.06 0.09 -20.36
C LEU A 332 10.56 0.29 -20.61
N VAL A 333 9.86 -0.72 -21.16
CA VAL A 333 8.40 -0.65 -21.36
C VAL A 333 7.69 -0.39 -20.04
N ILE A 334 8.07 -1.10 -18.97
CA ILE A 334 7.48 -0.92 -17.64
C ILE A 334 7.71 0.50 -17.10
N GLN A 335 8.93 1.02 -17.23
CA GLN A 335 9.29 2.37 -16.79
C GLN A 335 8.54 3.46 -17.56
N THR A 336 8.42 3.32 -18.88
CA THR A 336 7.70 4.29 -19.73
C THR A 336 6.22 4.40 -19.35
N PHE A 337 5.59 3.28 -18.98
CA PHE A 337 4.21 3.29 -18.48
C PHE A 337 4.10 3.71 -16.99
N GLY A 338 5.23 3.83 -16.28
CA GLY A 338 5.29 4.14 -14.85
C GLY A 338 4.81 2.98 -13.97
N LEU A 339 4.82 1.75 -14.48
CA LEU A 339 4.29 0.59 -13.78
C LEU A 339 5.28 0.09 -12.71
N PRO A 340 4.81 -0.20 -11.50
CA PRO A 340 5.61 -0.97 -10.54
C PRO A 340 5.88 -2.39 -11.08
N PRO A 341 7.12 -2.91 -11.03
CA PRO A 341 7.46 -4.24 -11.54
C PRO A 341 6.62 -5.39 -10.95
N GLU A 342 6.14 -5.23 -9.71
CA GLU A 342 5.32 -6.21 -9.00
C GLU A 342 3.97 -6.42 -9.68
N VAL A 343 3.38 -5.35 -10.24
CA VAL A 343 2.14 -5.44 -11.00
C VAL A 343 2.36 -6.34 -12.22
N MET A 344 3.57 -6.34 -12.78
CA MET A 344 3.95 -7.18 -13.91
C MET A 344 4.40 -8.59 -13.50
N GLY A 345 4.30 -8.95 -12.22
CA GLY A 345 4.72 -10.25 -11.69
C GLY A 345 6.24 -10.42 -11.56
N ILE A 346 7.00 -9.33 -11.64
CA ILE A 346 8.46 -9.34 -11.52
C ILE A 346 8.79 -9.12 -10.05
N ILE A 347 9.06 -10.21 -9.33
CA ILE A 347 9.30 -10.19 -7.89
C ILE A 347 10.80 -9.97 -7.57
N GLU A 348 11.67 -10.09 -8.57
CA GLU A 348 13.12 -10.25 -8.40
C GLU A 348 13.86 -8.97 -7.97
N ASN A 349 13.40 -7.76 -8.34
CA ASN A 349 14.15 -6.50 -8.16
C ASN A 349 13.27 -5.29 -7.78
N SER A 350 12.42 -5.42 -6.76
CA SER A 350 11.70 -4.26 -6.26
C SER A 350 12.51 -3.51 -5.21
N ASN A 351 12.68 -2.20 -5.40
CA ASN A 351 12.83 -1.26 -4.29
C ASN A 351 11.57 -1.42 -3.43
N ARG A 352 11.69 -2.24 -2.39
CA ARG A 352 10.60 -2.60 -1.51
C ARG A 352 10.63 -1.64 -0.31
N ALA A 353 9.47 -1.07 -0.01
CA ALA A 353 9.13 -0.47 1.26
C ALA A 353 9.52 -1.40 2.43
N CYS A 354 10.68 -1.21 3.04
CA CYS A 354 11.26 -2.15 4.00
C CYS A 354 11.91 -1.48 5.21
N TYR A 355 12.09 -2.28 6.25
CA TYR A 355 12.86 -1.95 7.45
C TYR A 355 14.31 -2.40 7.30
N ASP A 356 15.18 -1.82 8.12
CA ASP A 356 16.57 -2.25 8.26
C ASP A 356 16.70 -3.56 9.06
N GLU A 357 17.88 -4.18 8.96
CA GLU A 357 18.21 -5.44 9.63
C GLU A 357 18.09 -5.39 11.17
N GLU A 358 18.23 -4.22 11.79
CA GLU A 358 18.14 -4.05 13.26
C GLU A 358 16.70 -4.01 13.78
N THR A 359 15.72 -3.87 12.89
CA THR A 359 14.30 -3.88 13.28
C THR A 359 13.82 -5.31 13.53
N GLU A 360 13.07 -5.51 14.61
CA GLU A 360 12.41 -6.76 15.02
C GLU A 360 10.89 -6.69 14.76
N CYS A 361 10.23 -7.83 14.59
CA CYS A 361 8.76 -7.94 14.59
C CYS A 361 8.25 -8.72 15.81
N LEU A 362 7.09 -8.32 16.32
CA LEU A 362 6.39 -9.04 17.37
C LEU A 362 5.71 -10.30 16.79
N THR A 363 6.18 -11.46 17.23
CA THR A 363 5.62 -12.77 16.88
C THR A 363 4.96 -13.45 18.09
N ASP A 364 4.30 -14.60 17.88
CA ASP A 364 3.77 -15.45 18.94
C ASP A 364 4.87 -16.05 19.83
N ARG A 365 6.11 -16.12 19.34
CA ARG A 365 7.31 -16.52 20.10
C ARG A 365 7.99 -15.34 20.83
N GLY A 366 7.60 -14.10 20.53
CA GLY A 366 8.19 -12.87 21.04
C GLY A 366 8.79 -12.00 19.94
N TRP A 367 9.70 -11.11 20.29
CA TRP A 367 10.39 -10.24 19.33
C TRP A 367 11.45 -11.04 18.59
N LEU A 368 11.36 -11.07 17.26
CA LEU A 368 12.30 -11.78 16.39
C LEU A 368 12.82 -10.83 15.30
N ARG A 369 14.11 -10.95 14.98
CA ARG A 369 14.74 -10.26 13.85
C ARG A 369 14.41 -10.96 12.53
N HIS A 370 14.67 -10.27 11.43
CA HIS A 370 14.38 -10.77 10.10
C HIS A 370 14.98 -12.15 9.82
N ASP A 371 16.16 -12.47 10.32
CA ASP A 371 16.86 -13.75 10.14
C ASP A 371 16.29 -14.89 11.02
N GLU A 372 15.58 -14.55 12.08
CA GLU A 372 15.00 -15.51 13.03
C GLU A 372 13.54 -15.91 12.70
N ILE A 373 12.84 -15.08 11.90
CA ILE A 373 11.43 -15.29 11.54
C ILE A 373 11.31 -16.41 10.50
N GLN A 374 10.49 -17.40 10.84
CA GLN A 374 10.12 -18.54 10.01
C GLN A 374 8.76 -18.30 9.33
N PRO A 375 8.50 -18.89 8.14
CA PRO A 375 7.21 -18.76 7.46
C PRO A 375 5.99 -19.24 8.26
N SER A 376 6.18 -20.10 9.26
CA SER A 376 5.12 -20.60 10.13
C SER A 376 4.84 -19.72 11.35
N ASP A 377 5.69 -18.75 11.65
CA ASP A 377 5.51 -17.86 12.80
C ASP A 377 4.29 -16.98 12.61
N LYS A 378 3.55 -16.73 13.70
CA LYS A 378 2.42 -15.79 13.66
C LYS A 378 2.92 -14.41 14.05
N VAL A 379 2.66 -13.42 13.20
CA VAL A 379 3.06 -12.03 13.42
C VAL A 379 1.88 -11.22 13.94
N ALA A 380 2.16 -10.22 14.78
CA ALA A 380 1.13 -9.32 15.31
C ALA A 380 0.72 -8.30 14.24
N ALA A 381 -0.35 -8.60 13.50
CA ALA A 381 -0.97 -7.70 12.54
C ALA A 381 -1.89 -6.70 13.26
N TYR A 382 -1.88 -5.44 12.83
CA TYR A 382 -2.71 -4.39 13.40
C TYR A 382 -3.89 -4.07 12.49
N ASP A 383 -5.09 -4.00 13.06
CA ASP A 383 -6.32 -3.61 12.38
C ASP A 383 -6.61 -2.12 12.71
N PRO A 384 -6.46 -1.18 11.76
CA PRO A 384 -6.65 0.24 12.01
C PRO A 384 -8.10 0.64 12.29
N ASP A 385 -9.06 -0.13 11.78
CA ASP A 385 -10.50 0.15 11.94
C ASP A 385 -10.97 -0.30 13.33
N ARG A 386 -10.62 -1.53 13.72
CA ARG A 386 -10.97 -2.09 15.04
C ARG A 386 -10.01 -1.65 16.15
N ARG A 387 -8.82 -1.16 15.79
CA ARG A 387 -7.72 -0.73 16.68
C ARG A 387 -7.23 -1.83 17.61
N VAL A 388 -7.12 -3.04 17.09
CA VAL A 388 -6.67 -4.23 17.82
C VAL A 388 -5.53 -4.93 17.08
N LEU A 389 -4.76 -5.72 17.82
CA LEU A 389 -3.78 -6.65 17.25
C LEU A 389 -4.41 -8.02 17.05
N ARG A 390 -3.97 -8.76 16.02
CA ARG A 390 -4.27 -10.17 15.83
C ARG A 390 -3.01 -10.92 15.40
N PHE A 391 -2.87 -12.15 15.86
CA PHE A 391 -1.80 -13.02 15.39
C PHE A 391 -2.25 -13.77 14.14
N GLU A 392 -1.47 -13.66 13.07
CA GLU A 392 -1.72 -14.35 11.80
C GLU A 392 -0.40 -14.78 11.15
N VAL A 393 -0.46 -15.81 10.30
CA VAL A 393 0.71 -16.24 9.51
C VAL A 393 0.91 -15.23 8.38
N PRO A 394 2.11 -14.64 8.21
CA PRO A 394 2.36 -13.70 7.14
C PRO A 394 2.24 -14.39 5.77
N ARG A 395 1.61 -13.73 4.80
CA ARG A 395 1.44 -14.26 3.44
C ARG A 395 2.77 -14.40 2.71
N GLN A 396 3.69 -13.50 2.99
CA GLN A 396 5.01 -13.46 2.39
C GLN A 396 6.00 -12.80 3.34
N ILE A 397 7.24 -13.28 3.32
CA ILE A 397 8.39 -12.67 3.99
C ILE A 397 9.41 -12.31 2.93
N VAL A 398 9.86 -11.07 2.92
CA VAL A 398 10.73 -10.53 1.87
C VAL A 398 12.03 -10.03 2.48
N ARG A 399 13.16 -10.42 1.90
CA ARG A 399 14.52 -10.05 2.30
C ARG A 399 15.39 -9.87 1.06
N TYR A 400 16.23 -8.85 1.02
CA TYR A 400 17.18 -8.59 -0.07
C TYR A 400 18.18 -7.52 0.35
N ASP A 401 19.29 -7.43 -0.37
CA ASP A 401 20.32 -6.42 -0.13
C ASP A 401 19.90 -5.08 -0.74
N TYR A 402 20.09 -4.01 0.02
CA TYR A 402 19.74 -2.66 -0.38
C TYR A 402 20.91 -1.72 -0.09
N THR A 403 21.23 -0.91 -1.10
CA THR A 403 22.22 0.16 -1.00
C THR A 403 21.56 1.46 -1.44
N GLY A 404 21.44 2.41 -0.52
CA GLY A 404 20.77 3.68 -0.78
C GLY A 404 20.47 4.45 0.51
N ASP A 405 19.80 5.59 0.37
CA ASP A 405 19.39 6.39 1.52
C ASP A 405 18.12 5.81 2.16
N MET A 406 18.14 5.65 3.49
CA MET A 406 16.97 5.35 4.30
C MET A 406 16.57 6.56 5.14
N LEU A 407 15.29 6.61 5.52
CA LEU A 407 14.75 7.61 6.43
C LEU A 407 14.77 7.09 7.86
N HIS A 408 15.50 7.81 8.71
CA HIS A 408 15.61 7.53 10.13
C HIS A 408 14.81 8.54 10.95
N PHE A 409 13.74 8.06 11.59
CA PHE A 409 12.90 8.84 12.49
C PHE A 409 13.33 8.57 13.94
N GLU A 410 14.35 9.29 14.39
CA GLU A 410 14.88 9.15 15.75
C GLU A 410 14.48 10.33 16.63
N SER A 411 13.93 10.05 17.81
CA SER A 411 13.68 11.10 18.80
C SER A 411 15.00 11.56 19.41
N PRO A 412 15.32 12.88 19.41
CA PRO A 412 16.60 13.36 19.90
C PRO A 412 16.82 12.98 21.36
N THR A 413 18.00 12.45 21.61
CA THR A 413 18.57 12.28 22.94
C THR A 413 18.65 13.63 23.64
N SER A 414 17.93 13.85 24.74
CA SER A 414 18.16 15.04 25.56
C SER A 414 19.45 14.90 26.40
N GLN A 415 20.16 16.02 26.62
CA GLN A 415 21.37 16.10 27.47
C GLN A 415 21.13 15.67 28.94
N ARG A 416 19.87 15.54 29.39
CA ARG A 416 19.49 15.03 30.72
C ARG A 416 19.17 13.52 30.75
N GLY A 417 19.58 12.77 29.74
CA GLY A 417 19.43 11.30 29.72
C GLY A 417 18.01 10.78 29.46
N LYS A 418 17.05 11.63 29.07
CA LYS A 418 15.80 11.17 28.44
C LYS A 418 16.08 10.95 26.96
N ARG A 419 16.32 9.70 26.55
CA ARG A 419 16.54 9.26 25.15
C ARG A 419 15.32 8.54 24.57
N ALA A 420 15.24 8.56 23.23
CA ALA A 420 14.16 8.24 22.30
C ALA A 420 12.99 7.35 22.76
N ASN A 421 11.77 7.76 22.39
CA ASN A 421 10.53 6.98 22.48
C ASN A 421 10.04 6.47 21.11
N VAL A 422 10.74 6.86 20.05
CA VAL A 422 10.47 6.48 18.65
C VAL A 422 11.83 6.33 17.99
N ASP A 423 12.02 5.18 17.36
CA ASP A 423 13.16 4.85 16.52
C ASP A 423 12.62 3.97 15.39
N ILE A 424 12.64 4.50 14.17
CA ILE A 424 12.13 3.83 12.96
C ILE A 424 13.11 4.13 11.85
N MET A 425 13.65 3.09 11.20
CA MET A 425 14.54 3.22 10.05
C MET A 425 13.96 2.44 8.88
N VAL A 426 13.55 3.17 7.83
CA VAL A 426 12.78 2.62 6.72
C VAL A 426 13.21 3.22 5.39
N THR A 427 12.97 2.52 4.28
CA THR A 427 13.21 3.04 2.94
C THR A 427 12.27 4.24 2.62
N PRO A 428 12.63 5.13 1.67
CA PRO A 428 11.81 6.33 1.36
C PRO A 428 10.37 6.02 0.94
N ASP A 429 10.16 4.91 0.25
CA ASP A 429 8.88 4.38 -0.23
C ASP A 429 8.09 3.59 0.83
N HIS A 430 8.57 3.51 2.08
CA HIS A 430 7.90 2.77 3.13
C HIS A 430 6.53 3.37 3.51
N ARG A 431 5.49 2.54 3.62
CA ARG A 431 4.14 2.97 4.05
C ARG A 431 4.10 3.31 5.53
N MET A 432 3.69 4.52 5.86
CA MET A 432 3.58 5.06 7.21
C MET A 432 2.12 5.28 7.59
N LEU A 433 1.70 4.80 8.77
CA LEU A 433 0.40 5.12 9.34
C LEU A 433 0.56 6.22 10.38
N VAL A 434 0.12 7.43 10.01
CA VAL A 434 0.28 8.61 10.86
C VAL A 434 -1.05 9.27 11.19
N LYS A 435 -1.11 9.83 12.39
CA LYS A 435 -2.22 10.67 12.85
C LYS A 435 -1.76 12.10 13.05
N SER A 436 -2.53 13.08 12.57
CA SER A 436 -2.22 14.49 12.84
C SER A 436 -2.38 14.79 14.33
N ALA A 437 -1.38 15.44 14.92
CA ALA A 437 -1.47 15.98 16.27
C ALA A 437 -2.29 17.27 16.33
N ASP A 438 -2.36 18.02 15.23
CA ASP A 438 -2.98 19.35 15.16
C ASP A 438 -4.47 19.28 14.74
N ARG A 439 -4.87 18.26 13.96
CA ARG A 439 -6.28 18.00 13.58
C ARG A 439 -6.77 16.71 14.22
N ALA A 440 -7.64 16.82 15.22
CA ALA A 440 -8.24 15.67 15.88
C ALA A 440 -8.95 14.74 14.87
N GLY A 441 -8.59 13.46 14.89
CA GLY A 441 -9.22 12.42 14.06
C GLY A 441 -8.69 12.28 12.64
N TYR A 442 -7.73 13.10 12.20
CA TYR A 442 -7.14 12.96 10.86
C TYR A 442 -6.05 11.87 10.85
N TRP A 443 -6.39 10.73 10.25
CA TRP A 443 -5.46 9.67 9.90
C TRP A 443 -4.99 9.83 8.45
N ARG A 444 -3.74 9.47 8.19
CA ARG A 444 -3.15 9.48 6.86
C ARG A 444 -2.24 8.28 6.71
N GLU A 445 -2.42 7.60 5.58
CA GLU A 445 -1.43 6.70 5.01
C GLU A 445 -0.61 7.48 4.00
N CYS A 446 0.70 7.38 4.06
CA CYS A 446 1.61 8.03 3.13
C CYS A 446 2.95 7.29 3.05
N LEU A 447 3.81 7.68 2.11
CA LEU A 447 5.18 7.19 2.07
C LEU A 447 6.02 7.88 3.16
N ALA A 448 7.15 7.29 3.53
CA ALA A 448 8.05 7.87 4.52
C ALA A 448 8.64 9.21 4.01
N GLU A 449 8.96 9.31 2.72
CA GLU A 449 9.46 10.55 2.10
C GLU A 449 8.43 11.69 2.09
N ASP A 450 7.14 11.38 2.00
CA ASP A 450 6.07 12.38 2.05
C ASP A 450 6.04 13.13 3.40
N LEU A 451 6.66 12.55 4.45
CA LEU A 451 6.74 13.14 5.79
C LEU A 451 7.91 14.12 5.95
N GLU A 452 8.96 14.03 5.13
CA GLU A 452 10.13 14.92 5.18
C GLU A 452 9.76 16.39 4.95
N HIS A 453 8.81 16.64 4.04
CA HIS A 453 8.44 17.99 3.60
C HIS A 453 7.34 18.65 4.45
N THR A 454 6.83 17.98 5.50
CA THR A 454 5.79 18.54 6.36
C THR A 454 6.35 19.53 7.39
N ARG A 455 6.70 20.75 6.98
CA ARG A 455 7.27 21.78 7.87
C ARG A 455 6.33 22.23 9.01
N THR A 456 5.01 22.08 8.88
CA THR A 456 4.03 22.68 9.79
C THR A 456 3.20 21.68 10.61
N ARG A 457 3.20 20.38 10.28
CA ARG A 457 2.31 19.39 10.91
C ARG A 457 3.07 18.44 11.81
N ARG A 458 2.61 18.32 13.06
CA ARG A 458 3.12 17.29 13.99
C ARG A 458 2.37 15.99 13.75
N TRP A 459 3.10 14.92 13.44
CA TRP A 459 2.54 13.58 13.22
C TRP A 459 2.72 12.71 14.47
N ARG A 460 1.84 11.73 14.65
CA ARG A 460 1.94 10.68 15.67
C ARG A 460 1.85 9.32 15.02
N VAL A 461 2.53 8.35 15.60
CA VAL A 461 2.50 6.94 15.17
C VAL A 461 1.86 6.09 16.25
N VAL A 462 1.28 4.96 15.87
CA VAL A 462 0.74 4.00 16.83
C VAL A 462 1.89 3.15 17.36
N ALA A 463 1.97 2.94 18.68
CA ALA A 463 3.02 2.16 19.33
C ALA A 463 2.49 1.00 20.19
N ALA A 464 1.18 0.90 20.36
CA ALA A 464 0.53 -0.17 21.13
C ALA A 464 -0.96 -0.26 20.77
N ALA A 465 -1.51 -1.47 20.85
CA ALA A 465 -2.95 -1.73 20.68
C ALA A 465 -3.36 -3.01 21.43
N PRO A 466 -4.60 -3.11 21.94
CA PRO A 466 -5.09 -4.32 22.60
C PRO A 466 -5.05 -5.55 21.66
N LEU A 467 -4.56 -6.68 22.16
CA LEU A 467 -4.59 -7.96 21.46
C LEU A 467 -5.99 -8.57 21.50
N ASP A 468 -6.55 -8.86 20.33
CA ASP A 468 -7.74 -9.67 20.14
C ASP A 468 -7.32 -11.15 20.16
N ALA A 469 -7.69 -11.85 21.24
CA ALA A 469 -7.33 -13.25 21.48
C ALA A 469 -8.47 -13.96 22.21
N PRO A 470 -8.53 -15.31 22.18
CA PRO A 470 -9.53 -16.09 22.88
C PRO A 470 -9.55 -15.82 24.39
N GLU A 471 -10.71 -16.00 25.01
CA GLU A 471 -10.85 -15.84 26.46
C GLU A 471 -9.89 -16.78 27.21
N PRO A 472 -9.17 -16.27 28.23
CA PRO A 472 -8.16 -17.02 28.93
C PRO A 472 -8.79 -18.05 29.89
N GLU A 473 -8.18 -19.24 29.96
CA GLU A 473 -8.64 -20.26 30.90
C GLU A 473 -8.32 -19.87 32.36
N PRO A 474 -9.23 -20.16 33.31
CA PRO A 474 -8.95 -20.02 34.74
C PRO A 474 -7.72 -20.81 35.18
N LEU A 475 -6.94 -20.26 36.11
CA LEU A 475 -5.81 -20.99 36.69
C LEU A 475 -6.34 -22.21 37.46
N ARG A 476 -5.77 -23.38 37.18
CA ARG A 476 -6.04 -24.62 37.92
C ARG A 476 -4.81 -25.03 38.72
N LEU A 477 -4.92 -25.02 40.04
CA LEU A 477 -3.89 -25.51 40.94
C LEU A 477 -4.25 -26.94 41.35
N ALA A 478 -3.33 -27.88 41.14
CA ALA A 478 -3.52 -29.29 41.45
C ALA A 478 -3.64 -29.55 42.96
N GLU A 479 -4.14 -30.74 43.30
CA GLU A 479 -4.22 -31.21 44.68
C GLU A 479 -2.82 -31.34 45.30
N SER A 480 -2.66 -30.86 46.54
CA SER A 480 -1.39 -30.94 47.29
C SER A 480 -1.25 -32.32 47.93
N ALA A 481 -0.17 -33.06 47.63
CA ALA A 481 0.07 -34.42 48.14
C ALA A 481 0.80 -34.47 49.50
N SER A 482 1.35 -33.35 49.97
CA SER A 482 2.12 -33.27 51.21
C SER A 482 1.23 -33.33 52.48
N ARG A 483 1.50 -34.31 53.36
CA ARG A 483 0.92 -34.36 54.73
C ARG A 483 1.52 -33.24 55.59
N PRO A 484 0.75 -32.65 56.55
CA PRO A 484 -0.52 -33.12 57.11
C PRO A 484 -1.77 -32.50 56.47
N ASN A 485 -1.65 -31.63 55.46
CA ASN A 485 -2.76 -30.84 54.93
C ASN A 485 -3.00 -31.14 53.45
N LYS A 486 -3.74 -32.21 53.15
CA LYS A 486 -4.28 -32.45 51.79
C LYS A 486 -5.21 -31.29 51.44
N ARG A 487 -4.87 -30.51 50.41
CA ARG A 487 -5.69 -29.37 49.96
C ARG A 487 -6.30 -29.69 48.60
N PRO A 488 -7.61 -29.47 48.41
CA PRO A 488 -8.30 -29.78 47.15
C PRO A 488 -7.74 -28.95 46.00
N ALA A 489 -7.97 -29.42 44.77
CA ALA A 489 -7.67 -28.62 43.58
C ALA A 489 -8.47 -27.31 43.62
N VAL A 490 -7.83 -26.21 43.23
CA VAL A 490 -8.43 -24.86 43.27
C VAL A 490 -8.45 -24.28 41.88
N THR A 491 -9.60 -23.74 41.49
CA THR A 491 -9.74 -22.98 40.24
C THR A 491 -9.85 -21.49 40.57
N VAL A 492 -9.02 -20.66 39.94
CA VAL A 492 -8.97 -19.21 40.17
C VAL A 492 -9.37 -18.50 38.88
N PRO A 493 -10.45 -17.68 38.89
CA PRO A 493 -10.83 -16.85 37.75
C PRO A 493 -9.70 -15.91 37.32
N VAL A 494 -9.61 -15.62 36.02
CA VAL A 494 -8.51 -14.81 35.47
C VAL A 494 -8.56 -13.37 35.98
N GLU A 495 -9.75 -12.83 36.23
CA GLU A 495 -9.97 -11.50 36.80
C GLU A 495 -9.44 -11.35 38.23
N VAL A 496 -9.18 -12.47 38.90
CA VAL A 496 -8.54 -12.51 40.22
C VAL A 496 -7.06 -12.89 40.08
N TRP A 497 -6.75 -13.86 39.22
CA TRP A 497 -5.38 -14.34 39.04
C TRP A 497 -4.48 -13.32 38.36
N ALA A 498 -4.92 -12.65 37.30
CA ALA A 498 -4.11 -11.69 36.55
C ALA A 498 -3.62 -10.51 37.43
N PRO A 499 -4.50 -9.83 38.21
CA PRO A 499 -4.07 -8.86 39.22
C PRO A 499 -3.06 -9.38 40.23
N LEU A 500 -3.34 -10.55 40.82
CA LEU A 500 -2.51 -11.14 41.87
C LEU A 500 -1.13 -11.54 41.32
N LEU A 501 -1.09 -12.08 40.10
CA LEU A 501 0.13 -12.41 39.38
C LEU A 501 0.98 -11.16 39.12
N GLY A 502 0.37 -10.05 38.72
CA GLY A 502 1.07 -8.77 38.54
C GLY A 502 1.75 -8.30 39.83
N LEU A 503 1.03 -8.30 40.95
CA LEU A 503 1.57 -7.97 42.27
C LEU A 503 2.68 -8.92 42.71
N LEU A 504 2.48 -10.23 42.59
CA LEU A 504 3.47 -11.23 42.98
C LEU A 504 4.74 -11.09 42.13
N ALA A 505 4.60 -10.93 40.82
CA ALA A 505 5.73 -10.75 39.92
C ALA A 505 6.54 -9.50 40.28
N ALA A 506 5.90 -8.39 40.67
CA ALA A 506 6.58 -7.20 41.17
C ALA A 506 7.15 -7.41 42.60
N GLU A 507 6.28 -7.42 43.61
CA GLU A 507 6.64 -7.33 45.04
C GLU A 507 6.74 -8.67 45.76
N GLY A 508 6.18 -9.73 45.18
CA GLY A 508 6.04 -11.03 45.84
C GLY A 508 7.37 -11.68 46.21
N THR A 509 7.39 -12.37 47.35
CA THR A 509 8.50 -13.25 47.75
C THR A 509 7.96 -14.65 47.95
N TRP A 510 8.66 -15.66 47.46
CA TRP A 510 8.25 -17.04 47.67
C TRP A 510 9.44 -17.96 47.85
N ALA A 511 9.36 -18.84 48.84
CA ALA A 511 10.42 -19.75 49.23
C ALA A 511 9.86 -21.03 49.84
N GLU A 512 10.62 -22.11 49.68
CA GLU A 512 10.42 -23.36 50.42
C GLU A 512 11.46 -23.40 51.54
N TYR A 513 11.02 -23.58 52.77
CA TYR A 513 11.91 -23.79 53.90
C TYR A 513 11.87 -25.27 54.29
N THR A 514 12.95 -25.96 54.01
CA THR A 514 13.17 -27.34 54.45
C THR A 514 13.61 -27.35 55.91
N SER A 515 12.89 -28.09 56.75
CA SER A 515 13.33 -28.31 58.13
C SER A 515 14.56 -29.22 58.16
N SER A 516 15.50 -28.96 59.08
CA SER A 516 16.62 -29.86 59.37
C SER A 516 16.19 -31.10 60.17
N ASN A 517 14.97 -31.11 60.70
CA ASN A 517 14.41 -32.22 61.46
C ASN A 517 13.70 -33.20 60.50
N ARG A 518 14.05 -34.50 60.54
CA ARG A 518 13.51 -35.54 59.65
C ARG A 518 11.99 -35.74 59.80
N ASP A 519 11.41 -35.33 60.94
CA ASP A 519 9.99 -35.45 61.24
C ASP A 519 9.18 -34.15 60.97
N ALA A 520 9.83 -33.07 60.51
CA ALA A 520 9.18 -31.79 60.27
C ALA A 520 8.96 -31.53 58.77
N HIS A 521 7.73 -31.17 58.41
CA HIS A 521 7.32 -30.89 57.04
C HIS A 521 7.95 -29.59 56.50
N SER A 522 8.27 -29.55 55.20
CA SER A 522 8.66 -28.31 54.51
C SER A 522 7.58 -27.24 54.66
N SER A 523 7.97 -25.99 54.93
CA SER A 523 7.04 -24.86 54.90
C SER A 523 7.10 -24.16 53.54
N TYR A 524 5.94 -24.03 52.91
CA TYR A 524 5.77 -23.36 51.63
C TYR A 524 5.29 -21.94 51.92
N GLN A 525 6.07 -20.91 51.60
CA GLN A 525 5.68 -19.53 51.88
C GLN A 525 5.61 -18.74 50.58
N VAL A 526 4.46 -18.13 50.30
CA VAL A 526 4.30 -17.06 49.31
C VAL A 526 3.82 -15.83 50.08
N ALA A 527 4.47 -14.70 49.90
CA ALA A 527 4.19 -13.50 50.68
C ALA A 527 4.19 -12.22 49.83
N LEU A 528 3.34 -11.29 50.23
CA LEU A 528 3.33 -9.89 49.80
C LEU A 528 3.46 -9.00 51.04
N SER A 529 4.11 -7.85 50.89
CA SER A 529 4.28 -6.89 51.97
C SER A 529 4.10 -5.47 51.45
N GLN A 530 3.38 -4.63 52.19
CA GLN A 530 3.17 -3.23 51.80
C GLN A 530 3.05 -2.31 53.02
N SER A 531 3.66 -1.11 52.94
CA SER A 531 3.61 -0.12 54.03
C SER A 531 2.21 0.46 54.18
N LEU A 532 1.60 0.31 55.36
CA LEU A 532 0.25 0.84 55.63
C LEU A 532 0.23 2.37 55.64
N GLY A 533 1.24 2.98 56.26
CA GLY A 533 1.33 4.43 56.42
C GLY A 533 1.60 5.16 55.11
N ALA A 534 2.42 4.58 54.22
CA ALA A 534 2.75 5.21 52.94
C ALA A 534 1.71 4.91 51.83
N ASN A 535 1.06 3.74 51.88
CA ASN A 535 0.29 3.20 50.76
C ASN A 535 -1.09 2.65 51.18
N GLY A 536 -1.81 3.33 52.07
CA GLY A 536 -3.10 2.87 52.63
C GLY A 536 -4.16 2.51 51.58
N GLU A 537 -4.30 3.30 50.50
CA GLU A 537 -5.23 2.99 49.39
C GLU A 537 -4.86 1.71 48.65
N LYS A 538 -3.55 1.48 48.43
CA LYS A 538 -3.03 0.26 47.80
C LYS A 538 -3.27 -0.96 48.69
N VAL A 539 -3.07 -0.83 50.01
CA VAL A 539 -3.38 -1.90 50.97
C VAL A 539 -4.86 -2.28 50.88
N ALA A 540 -5.77 -1.30 50.85
CA ALA A 540 -7.20 -1.57 50.71
C ALA A 540 -7.55 -2.28 49.39
N ALA A 541 -6.91 -1.89 48.27
CA ALA A 541 -7.08 -2.56 46.98
C ALA A 541 -6.57 -4.02 47.01
N ILE A 542 -5.41 -4.26 47.64
CA ILE A 542 -4.85 -5.61 47.81
C ILE A 542 -5.77 -6.46 48.70
N ASP A 543 -6.27 -5.93 49.81
CA ASP A 543 -7.21 -6.63 50.70
C ASP A 543 -8.49 -7.05 49.95
N ALA A 544 -9.06 -6.16 49.14
CA ALA A 544 -10.25 -6.45 48.33
C ALA A 544 -9.99 -7.52 47.25
N LEU A 545 -8.79 -7.55 46.65
CA LEU A 545 -8.39 -8.59 45.70
C LEU A 545 -8.23 -9.95 46.40
N ILE A 546 -7.53 -9.98 47.53
CA ILE A 546 -7.24 -11.22 48.27
C ILE A 546 -8.52 -11.84 48.83
N ALA A 547 -9.50 -11.04 49.23
CA ALA A 547 -10.80 -11.54 49.67
C ALA A 547 -11.55 -12.35 48.59
N ARG A 548 -11.26 -12.10 47.30
CA ARG A 548 -11.82 -12.83 46.15
C ARG A 548 -10.96 -14.03 45.73
N PHE A 549 -9.76 -14.19 46.28
CA PHE A 549 -8.87 -15.29 45.98
C PHE A 549 -9.28 -16.52 46.81
N PRO A 550 -9.53 -17.68 46.17
CA PRO A 550 -10.08 -18.86 46.86
C PRO A 550 -9.14 -19.50 47.88
N ILE A 551 -7.84 -19.13 47.88
CA ILE A 551 -6.88 -19.58 48.89
C ILE A 551 -6.73 -18.48 49.95
N PRO A 552 -7.14 -18.73 51.21
CA PRO A 552 -7.02 -17.73 52.26
C PRO A 552 -5.55 -17.39 52.55
N ALA A 553 -5.28 -16.10 52.72
CA ALA A 553 -3.99 -15.59 53.20
C ALA A 553 -4.07 -15.29 54.70
N SER A 554 -3.01 -15.57 55.45
CA SER A 554 -2.82 -14.95 56.76
C SER A 554 -2.42 -13.49 56.57
N ARG A 555 -3.12 -12.57 57.23
CA ARG A 555 -2.84 -11.12 57.19
C ARG A 555 -2.46 -10.64 58.58
N TYR A 556 -1.32 -9.95 58.69
CA TYR A 556 -0.91 -9.29 59.94
C TYR A 556 -0.13 -8.01 59.64
N VAL A 557 -0.05 -7.12 60.63
CA VAL A 557 0.75 -5.88 60.56
C VAL A 557 1.94 -6.07 61.49
N ASP A 558 3.16 -5.88 60.97
CA ASP A 558 4.36 -5.98 61.79
C ASP A 558 4.59 -4.70 62.63
N CYS A 559 5.60 -4.74 63.50
CA CYS A 559 5.94 -3.62 64.40
C CYS A 559 6.37 -2.34 63.65
N GLU A 560 6.71 -2.44 62.37
CA GLU A 560 7.10 -1.32 61.51
C GLU A 560 5.92 -0.73 60.74
N GLY A 561 4.70 -1.24 60.96
CA GLY A 561 3.49 -0.78 60.26
C GLY A 561 3.39 -1.29 58.82
N THR A 562 4.08 -2.39 58.48
CA THR A 562 3.97 -3.05 57.18
C THR A 562 2.92 -4.15 57.25
N VAL A 563 1.93 -4.11 56.36
CA VAL A 563 0.95 -5.18 56.20
C VAL A 563 1.60 -6.32 55.42
N ARG A 564 1.47 -7.54 55.93
CA ARG A 564 1.96 -8.75 55.27
C ARG A 564 0.81 -9.72 55.01
N TRP A 565 0.73 -10.20 53.78
CA TRP A 565 -0.15 -11.29 53.38
C TRP A 565 0.69 -12.51 53.06
N GLN A 566 0.34 -13.65 53.65
CA GLN A 566 1.10 -14.89 53.48
C GLN A 566 0.18 -16.06 53.14
N TRP A 567 0.51 -16.77 52.07
CA TRP A 567 -0.08 -18.02 51.68
C TRP A 567 0.87 -19.16 51.98
N ASN A 568 0.40 -20.10 52.80
CA ASN A 568 1.09 -21.35 53.02
C ASN A 568 0.48 -22.43 52.14
N HIS A 569 0.82 -22.48 50.85
CA HIS A 569 0.19 -23.38 49.86
C HIS A 569 1.21 -23.94 48.85
N GLU A 570 1.40 -25.26 48.84
CA GLU A 570 2.39 -25.93 47.98
C GLU A 570 2.12 -25.70 46.50
N ALA A 571 0.92 -26.02 46.00
CA ALA A 571 0.62 -25.92 44.57
C ALA A 571 0.82 -24.50 44.00
N LEU A 572 0.47 -23.46 44.78
CA LEU A 572 0.70 -22.06 44.41
C LEU A 572 2.20 -21.74 44.34
N LEU A 573 2.98 -22.19 45.34
CA LEU A 573 4.43 -22.01 45.33
C LEU A 573 5.07 -22.72 44.12
N ARG A 574 4.70 -23.99 43.87
CA ARG A 574 5.24 -24.78 42.76
C ARG A 574 4.93 -24.11 41.42
N HIS A 575 3.69 -23.64 41.23
CA HIS A 575 3.28 -22.88 40.05
C HIS A 575 4.15 -21.61 39.85
N LEU A 576 4.38 -20.84 40.90
CA LEU A 576 5.23 -19.64 40.84
C LEU A 576 6.71 -19.99 40.58
N GLN A 577 7.25 -21.04 41.19
CA GLN A 577 8.63 -21.47 40.95
C GLN A 577 8.84 -21.92 39.50
N GLU A 578 7.90 -22.73 38.99
CA GLU A 578 7.93 -23.29 37.64
C GLU A 578 7.77 -22.20 36.57
N HIS A 579 6.79 -21.31 36.74
CA HIS A 579 6.43 -20.36 35.69
C HIS A 579 6.99 -18.94 35.90
N CYS A 580 7.18 -18.51 37.14
CA CYS A 580 7.61 -17.14 37.47
C CYS A 580 9.07 -17.07 37.97
N GLY A 581 9.76 -18.17 38.22
CA GLY A 581 11.14 -18.21 38.72
C GLY A 581 11.23 -18.24 40.25
N GLY A 582 12.44 -18.34 40.80
CA GLY A 582 12.64 -18.62 42.25
C GLY A 582 13.25 -17.49 43.06
N LYS A 583 13.90 -16.50 42.41
CA LYS A 583 14.57 -15.36 43.06
C LYS A 583 14.31 -14.08 42.28
N ALA A 584 14.48 -12.92 42.92
CA ALA A 584 14.23 -11.59 42.31
C ALA A 584 14.86 -11.40 40.90
N PRO A 585 16.14 -11.74 40.65
CA PRO A 585 16.74 -11.56 39.31
C PRO A 585 16.22 -12.54 38.25
N THR A 586 15.60 -13.64 38.68
CA THR A 586 15.05 -14.70 37.80
C THR A 586 13.54 -14.60 37.59
N LYS A 587 12.91 -13.58 38.19
CA LYS A 587 11.46 -13.38 38.07
C LYS A 587 11.08 -13.16 36.60
N ARG A 588 9.93 -13.70 36.18
CA ARG A 588 9.39 -13.57 34.83
C ARG A 588 7.87 -13.74 34.85
N LEU A 589 7.20 -13.38 33.77
CA LEU A 589 5.79 -13.74 33.61
C LEU A 589 5.66 -15.15 33.02
N PRO A 590 4.60 -15.91 33.38
CA PRO A 590 4.29 -17.18 32.75
C PRO A 590 4.06 -17.03 31.24
N ALA A 591 4.54 -17.99 30.45
CA ALA A 591 4.43 -17.96 28.99
C ALA A 591 2.97 -17.85 28.50
N TYR A 592 2.02 -18.48 29.21
CA TYR A 592 0.60 -18.43 28.85
C TYR A 592 0.02 -17.01 28.89
N VAL A 593 0.54 -16.10 29.72
CA VAL A 593 0.05 -14.71 29.82
C VAL A 593 0.21 -13.97 28.50
N ARG A 594 1.26 -14.27 27.74
CA ARG A 594 1.56 -13.62 26.45
C ARG A 594 0.51 -13.88 25.37
N THR A 595 -0.31 -14.92 25.56
CA THR A 595 -1.38 -15.36 24.65
C THR A 595 -2.76 -14.83 25.04
N TRP A 596 -2.90 -14.27 26.23
CA TRP A 596 -4.17 -13.74 26.73
C TRP A 596 -4.66 -12.52 25.93
N PRO A 597 -5.96 -12.19 25.96
CA PRO A 597 -6.46 -10.97 25.36
C PRO A 597 -5.92 -9.74 26.07
N GLY A 598 -5.90 -8.61 25.36
CA GLY A 598 -5.31 -7.37 25.84
C GLY A 598 -5.89 -6.88 27.17
N TRP A 599 -7.17 -7.17 27.46
CA TRP A 599 -7.81 -6.81 28.73
C TRP A 599 -7.20 -7.56 29.93
N ALA A 600 -6.88 -8.85 29.78
CA ALA A 600 -6.31 -9.66 30.86
C ALA A 600 -4.83 -9.35 31.06
N GLN A 601 -4.10 -9.12 29.97
CA GLN A 601 -2.72 -8.62 30.04
C GLN A 601 -2.66 -7.24 30.70
N ARG A 602 -3.64 -6.38 30.45
CA ARG A 602 -3.77 -5.07 31.11
C ARG A 602 -3.89 -5.20 32.62
N LEU A 603 -4.68 -6.15 33.12
CA LEU A 603 -4.79 -6.40 34.56
C LEU A 603 -3.43 -6.80 35.17
N VAL A 604 -2.66 -7.67 34.52
CA VAL A 604 -1.31 -8.03 34.99
C VAL A 604 -0.42 -6.80 35.07
N VAL A 605 -0.39 -5.99 34.01
CA VAL A 605 0.49 -4.80 33.92
C VAL A 605 0.08 -3.73 34.93
N GLU A 606 -1.21 -3.39 35.03
CA GLU A 606 -1.70 -2.36 35.95
C GLU A 606 -1.43 -2.71 37.41
N TRP A 607 -1.56 -3.99 37.79
CA TRP A 607 -1.29 -4.43 39.15
C TRP A 607 0.20 -4.62 39.44
N ALA A 608 1.01 -4.97 38.43
CA ALA A 608 2.48 -4.89 38.56
C ALA A 608 2.94 -3.44 38.77
N LEU A 609 2.33 -2.48 38.07
CA LEU A 609 2.55 -1.05 38.26
C LEU A 609 2.02 -0.54 39.60
N LEU A 610 0.89 -1.06 40.08
CA LEU A 610 0.42 -0.74 41.43
C LEU A 610 1.43 -1.21 42.49
N GLY A 611 2.09 -2.34 42.26
CA GLY A 611 3.23 -2.86 43.01
C GLY A 611 4.43 -1.90 42.99
N ASP A 612 5.36 -2.11 42.06
CA ASP A 612 6.66 -1.41 42.01
C ASP A 612 6.69 -0.23 41.03
N GLY A 613 5.54 0.21 40.51
CA GLY A 613 5.45 1.32 39.56
C GLY A 613 5.45 2.68 40.25
N SER A 614 6.42 3.51 39.88
CA SER A 614 6.47 4.91 40.30
C SER A 614 5.79 5.79 39.25
N PRO A 615 4.74 6.56 39.58
CA PRO A 615 4.12 7.49 38.63
C PRO A 615 5.11 8.58 38.23
N VAL A 616 5.17 8.88 36.93
CA VAL A 616 6.06 9.90 36.35
C VAL A 616 5.24 10.92 35.59
N GLY A 617 5.02 12.06 36.24
CA GLY A 617 4.22 13.17 35.73
C GLY A 617 3.96 14.17 36.85
N GLY A 618 4.85 15.16 36.99
CA GLY A 618 4.64 16.29 37.88
C GLY A 618 3.56 17.21 37.34
N VAL A 619 2.82 17.86 38.24
CA VAL A 619 2.04 19.05 37.92
C VAL A 619 3.02 20.06 37.31
N HIS A 620 2.81 20.47 36.06
CA HIS A 620 3.51 21.64 35.53
C HIS A 620 2.81 22.88 36.09
N GLU A 621 3.45 23.58 37.03
CA GLU A 621 3.10 24.98 37.31
C GLU A 621 3.70 25.84 36.21
N GLU A 622 2.88 26.22 35.23
CA GLU A 622 3.23 27.30 34.30
C GLU A 622 2.82 28.63 34.96
N SER A 623 3.78 29.30 35.60
CA SER A 623 3.61 30.68 36.06
C SER A 623 3.83 31.63 34.87
N ARG A 624 2.76 31.89 34.12
CA ARG A 624 2.68 33.05 33.21
C ARG A 624 1.74 34.09 33.79
N GLY A 625 2.29 35.17 34.33
CA GLY A 625 1.56 36.40 34.65
C GLY A 625 0.45 36.23 35.70
N GLY A 626 0.81 36.16 36.99
CA GLY A 626 -0.08 36.51 38.10
C GLY A 626 -1.28 35.59 38.39
N THR A 627 -1.57 34.58 37.56
CA THR A 627 -2.63 33.60 37.83
C THR A 627 -2.13 32.19 37.53
N ALA A 628 -1.85 31.42 38.59
CA ALA A 628 -1.41 30.04 38.47
C ALA A 628 -2.58 29.15 38.00
N THR A 629 -2.57 28.75 36.73
CA THR A 629 -3.53 27.76 36.21
C THR A 629 -2.83 26.39 36.23
N ARG A 630 -3.20 25.51 37.16
CA ARG A 630 -2.63 24.15 37.28
C ARG A 630 -3.12 23.29 36.10
N THR A 631 -2.33 23.12 35.05
CA THR A 631 -2.61 22.14 34.00
C THR A 631 -2.09 20.77 34.43
N ARG A 632 -3.01 19.91 34.87
CA ARG A 632 -2.74 18.50 35.21
C ARG A 632 -2.33 17.76 33.93
N ALA A 633 -1.25 16.98 33.96
CA ALA A 633 -0.95 16.05 32.87
C ALA A 633 -2.18 15.15 32.64
N THR A 634 -2.68 15.08 31.41
CA THR A 634 -3.94 14.40 31.07
C THR A 634 -3.82 12.88 31.01
N TRP A 635 -2.60 12.32 31.07
CA TRP A 635 -2.32 10.89 30.89
C TRP A 635 -1.45 10.37 32.01
N LYS A 636 -1.72 9.15 32.51
CA LYS A 636 -0.85 8.51 33.49
C LYS A 636 0.34 7.83 32.80
N SER A 637 1.51 8.01 33.39
CA SER A 637 2.75 7.35 32.98
C SER A 637 3.49 6.87 34.21
N TRP A 638 4.22 5.77 34.07
CA TRP A 638 4.93 5.12 35.16
C TRP A 638 6.34 4.76 34.74
N GLN A 639 7.22 4.65 35.74
CA GLN A 639 8.51 4.01 35.65
C GLN A 639 8.49 2.81 36.60
N MET A 640 8.83 1.65 36.09
CA MET A 640 8.97 0.44 36.88
C MET A 640 10.43 0.02 36.87
N TYR A 641 10.90 -0.47 38.01
CA TYR A 641 12.25 -0.95 38.20
C TYR A 641 12.26 -2.42 38.60
N SER A 642 13.24 -3.18 38.14
CA SER A 642 13.43 -4.57 38.58
C SER A 642 14.88 -5.00 38.41
N THR A 643 15.31 -5.95 39.23
CA THR A 643 16.59 -6.66 39.04
C THR A 643 16.50 -7.75 37.97
N SER A 644 15.28 -8.16 37.57
CA SER A 644 15.06 -9.06 36.44
C SER A 644 14.80 -8.29 35.16
N LEU A 645 15.73 -8.40 34.20
CA LEU A 645 15.54 -7.91 32.83
C LEU A 645 14.34 -8.61 32.17
N ARG A 646 14.26 -9.94 32.31
CA ARG A 646 13.22 -10.76 31.69
C ARG A 646 11.82 -10.34 32.12
N LEU A 647 11.62 -10.05 33.41
CA LEU A 647 10.34 -9.58 33.91
C LEU A 647 9.91 -8.27 33.24
N LEU A 648 10.83 -7.31 33.10
CA LEU A 648 10.51 -6.03 32.46
C LEU A 648 10.24 -6.19 30.97
N GLU A 649 10.92 -7.10 30.28
CA GLU A 649 10.64 -7.42 28.88
C GLU A 649 9.27 -8.10 28.71
N ASP A 650 8.93 -9.05 29.58
CA ASP A 650 7.62 -9.71 29.56
C ASP A 650 6.49 -8.71 29.82
N LEU A 651 6.67 -7.81 30.81
CA LEU A 651 5.71 -6.74 31.11
C LEU A 651 5.63 -5.72 29.99
N ALA A 652 6.75 -5.39 29.33
CA ALA A 652 6.78 -4.50 28.17
C ALA A 652 5.98 -5.09 27.00
N GLU A 653 6.20 -6.37 26.69
CA GLU A 653 5.43 -7.07 25.66
C GLU A 653 3.93 -7.09 25.98
N CYS A 654 3.58 -7.43 27.24
CA CYS A 654 2.18 -7.44 27.68
C CYS A 654 1.55 -6.04 27.64
N ALA A 655 2.31 -5.01 27.99
CA ALA A 655 1.84 -3.63 27.96
C ALA A 655 1.54 -3.17 26.51
N VAL A 656 2.39 -3.51 25.54
CA VAL A 656 2.13 -3.24 24.11
C VAL A 656 0.82 -3.89 23.66
N LYS A 657 0.64 -5.17 23.99
CA LYS A 657 -0.57 -5.96 23.72
C LYS A 657 -1.79 -5.57 24.57
N ALA A 658 -1.60 -4.76 25.61
CA ALA A 658 -2.67 -4.16 26.41
C ALA A 658 -3.08 -2.76 25.92
N GLY A 659 -2.43 -2.24 24.86
CA GLY A 659 -2.65 -0.89 24.37
C GLY A 659 -1.95 0.20 25.19
N LEU A 660 -0.92 -0.15 25.96
CA LEU A 660 -0.10 0.78 26.72
C LEU A 660 1.24 0.99 25.99
N ARG A 661 1.64 2.25 25.79
CA ARG A 661 2.93 2.55 25.18
C ARG A 661 4.05 2.15 26.12
N VAL A 662 5.08 1.53 25.56
CA VAL A 662 6.29 1.17 26.28
C VAL A 662 7.50 1.89 25.70
N GLY A 663 8.34 2.43 26.56
CA GLY A 663 9.69 2.85 26.20
C GLY A 663 10.69 1.70 26.32
N PRO A 664 11.87 1.80 25.71
CA PRO A 664 12.88 0.75 25.77
C PRO A 664 13.26 0.40 27.21
N VAL A 665 13.43 -0.90 27.47
CA VAL A 665 13.97 -1.41 28.73
C VAL A 665 15.46 -1.05 28.78
N ARG A 666 15.90 -0.44 29.88
CA ARG A 666 17.26 0.11 30.02
C ARG A 666 17.85 -0.23 31.38
N THR A 667 19.16 -0.19 31.49
CA THR A 667 19.82 -0.13 32.80
C THR A 667 19.39 1.17 33.50
N GLY A 668 18.79 1.03 34.69
CA GLY A 668 18.42 2.13 35.56
C GLY A 668 19.63 2.66 36.32
N TYR A 669 20.30 1.78 37.07
CA TYR A 669 21.61 2.04 37.67
C TYR A 669 22.45 0.75 37.67
N THR A 670 23.77 0.92 37.58
CA THR A 670 24.75 -0.17 37.61
C THR A 670 24.98 -0.64 39.04
N ALA A 671 25.44 -1.88 39.20
CA ALA A 671 25.77 -2.42 40.52
C ALA A 671 26.84 -1.55 41.20
N HIS A 672 26.66 -1.26 42.48
CA HIS A 672 27.62 -0.47 43.27
C HIS A 672 27.63 -0.96 44.73
N GLY A 673 28.76 -1.52 45.17
CA GLY A 673 28.87 -2.14 46.50
C GLY A 673 27.90 -3.31 46.65
N SER A 674 27.02 -3.24 47.66
CA SER A 674 25.97 -4.23 47.91
C SER A 674 24.70 -4.07 47.06
N ARG A 675 24.57 -2.99 46.28
CA ARG A 675 23.41 -2.76 45.41
C ARG A 675 23.54 -3.54 44.10
N ALA A 676 22.58 -4.43 43.84
CA ALA A 676 22.46 -5.15 42.57
C ALA A 676 22.12 -4.20 41.41
N GLN A 677 22.52 -4.58 40.20
CA GLN A 677 22.12 -3.89 38.96
C GLN A 677 20.60 -3.91 38.82
N MET A 678 20.04 -2.77 38.40
CA MET A 678 18.60 -2.62 38.25
C MET A 678 18.26 -2.08 36.87
N TYR A 679 17.26 -2.68 36.25
CA TYR A 679 16.69 -2.27 34.98
C TYR A 679 15.45 -1.40 35.22
N ARG A 680 15.08 -0.61 34.21
CA ARG A 680 13.88 0.21 34.23
C ARG A 680 13.12 0.15 32.91
N VAL A 681 11.82 0.33 32.98
CA VAL A 681 10.93 0.48 31.83
C VAL A 681 9.91 1.58 32.08
N GLY A 682 9.63 2.38 31.05
CA GLY A 682 8.59 3.39 31.09
C GLY A 682 7.32 2.91 30.41
N ILE A 683 6.17 3.01 31.08
CA ILE A 683 4.85 2.62 30.55
C ILE A 683 3.91 3.83 30.59
N SER A 684 3.09 4.03 29.57
CA SER A 684 2.20 5.18 29.46
C SER A 684 0.86 4.81 28.82
N GLU A 685 -0.23 5.40 29.31
CA GLU A 685 -1.56 5.30 28.67
C GLU A 685 -1.58 5.97 27.28
N HIS A 686 -0.60 6.84 26.99
CA HIS A 686 -0.52 7.52 25.71
C HIS A 686 0.14 6.65 24.64
N ALA A 687 -0.68 5.78 24.03
CA ALA A 687 -0.31 4.81 22.97
C ALA A 687 0.30 5.40 21.68
N MET A 688 0.23 6.73 21.48
CA MET A 688 0.59 7.37 20.20
C MET A 688 1.68 8.44 20.35
N PRO A 689 2.97 8.07 20.41
CA PRO A 689 4.05 9.05 20.50
C PRO A 689 4.10 9.97 19.27
N THR A 690 4.62 11.18 19.46
CA THR A 690 4.91 12.11 18.36
C THR A 690 6.06 11.57 17.52
N LEU A 691 5.86 11.51 16.20
CA LEU A 691 6.89 11.14 15.25
C LEU A 691 7.93 12.27 15.15
N PRO A 692 9.22 11.99 15.38
CA PRO A 692 10.29 12.98 15.19
C PRO A 692 10.46 13.33 13.71
N LYS A 693 11.28 14.35 13.43
CA LYS A 693 11.69 14.64 12.05
C LYS A 693 12.60 13.52 11.56
N SER A 694 12.41 13.10 10.31
CA SER A 694 13.31 12.17 9.64
C SER A 694 14.64 12.83 9.29
N ALA A 695 15.68 11.99 9.20
CA ALA A 695 16.94 12.31 8.56
C ALA A 695 17.28 11.21 7.54
N ARG A 696 17.77 11.59 6.36
CA ARG A 696 18.32 10.63 5.40
C ARG A 696 19.67 10.11 5.89
N ARG A 697 19.83 8.79 5.86
CA ARG A 697 21.04 8.08 6.27
C ARG A 697 21.43 7.12 5.14
N PRO A 698 22.68 7.18 4.64
CA PRO A 698 23.15 6.17 3.71
C PRO A 698 23.16 4.81 4.43
N TYR A 699 22.66 3.79 3.74
CA TYR A 699 22.55 2.43 4.25
C TYR A 699 23.01 1.44 3.19
N SER A 700 23.70 0.40 3.63
CA SER A 700 24.12 -0.74 2.81
C SER A 700 24.00 -1.98 3.68
N GLY A 701 23.03 -2.84 3.39
CA GLY A 701 22.73 -4.01 4.21
C GLY A 701 21.46 -4.70 3.77
N THR A 702 21.01 -5.70 4.54
CA THR A 702 19.77 -6.39 4.23
C THR A 702 18.56 -5.61 4.73
N VAL A 703 17.60 -5.38 3.85
CA VAL A 703 16.28 -4.83 4.22
C VAL A 703 15.21 -5.89 4.11
N TRP A 704 14.17 -5.75 4.91
CA TRP A 704 13.14 -6.78 5.03
C TRP A 704 11.75 -6.23 5.34
N CYS A 705 10.73 -7.03 5.01
CA CYS A 705 9.34 -6.73 5.32
C CYS A 705 8.44 -7.99 5.31
N LEU A 706 7.22 -7.86 5.82
CA LEU A 706 6.23 -8.92 5.98
C LEU A 706 4.88 -8.53 5.37
N GLN A 707 4.22 -9.46 4.67
CA GLN A 707 2.86 -9.24 4.20
C GLN A 707 1.82 -9.75 5.21
N THR A 708 1.10 -8.85 5.85
CA THR A 708 -0.10 -9.12 6.66
C THR A 708 -1.37 -8.81 5.87
N SER A 709 -2.50 -9.34 6.32
CA SER A 709 -3.82 -9.17 5.73
C SER A 709 -4.37 -7.74 5.83
N THR A 710 -3.94 -6.96 6.82
CA THR A 710 -4.31 -5.55 7.00
C THR A 710 -3.29 -4.57 6.40
N GLY A 711 -2.11 -5.06 6.04
CA GLY A 711 -1.00 -4.22 5.62
C GLY A 711 -0.18 -3.61 6.77
N TRP A 712 -0.57 -3.78 8.04
CA TRP A 712 0.10 -3.17 9.20
C TRP A 712 0.56 -4.23 10.20
N PHE A 713 1.75 -4.04 10.79
CA PHE A 713 2.28 -4.97 11.79
C PHE A 713 3.15 -4.25 12.83
N VAL A 714 3.36 -4.91 13.96
CA VAL A 714 4.11 -4.36 15.10
C VAL A 714 5.60 -4.62 14.92
N THR A 715 6.39 -3.55 14.98
CA THR A 715 7.85 -3.57 14.92
C THR A 715 8.48 -2.94 16.15
N ARG A 716 9.73 -3.33 16.43
CA ARG A 716 10.54 -2.76 17.50
C ARG A 716 11.96 -2.54 17.01
N ARG A 717 12.50 -1.34 17.24
CA ARG A 717 13.89 -1.00 16.93
C ARG A 717 14.51 -0.29 18.12
N ASN A 718 15.68 -0.76 18.58
CA ASN A 718 16.33 -0.25 19.80
C ASN A 718 15.39 -0.17 21.02
N GLY A 719 14.47 -1.14 21.13
CA GLY A 719 13.44 -1.22 22.17
C GLY A 719 12.30 -0.20 22.04
N CYS A 720 12.27 0.64 21.00
CA CYS A 720 11.14 1.52 20.69
C CYS A 720 10.15 0.77 19.79
N VAL A 721 8.88 0.74 20.19
CA VAL A 721 7.82 0.02 19.47
C VAL A 721 7.06 0.97 18.55
N ALA A 722 6.77 0.52 17.34
CA ALA A 722 5.95 1.22 16.36
C ALA A 722 5.07 0.23 15.58
N ILE A 723 4.00 0.73 14.98
CA ILE A 723 3.16 -0.02 14.04
C ILE A 723 3.17 0.73 12.71
N GLN A 724 3.73 0.14 11.67
CA GLN A 724 3.76 0.72 10.32
C GLN A 724 3.42 -0.32 9.24
N GLY A 725 3.36 0.16 8.00
CA GLY A 725 2.80 -0.55 6.87
C GLY A 725 3.81 -1.47 6.19
N ASN A 726 3.32 -2.31 5.28
CA ASN A 726 4.14 -3.26 4.54
C ASN A 726 4.17 -3.02 3.02
N THR A 727 4.97 -3.87 2.35
CA THR A 727 5.48 -3.70 0.98
C THR A 727 4.51 -4.00 -0.17
N ILE A 728 3.50 -4.85 -0.02
CA ILE A 728 2.77 -5.33 -1.22
C ILE A 728 1.65 -4.38 -1.69
N ASP A 729 1.09 -3.58 -0.78
CA ASP A 729 0.19 -2.48 -1.16
C ASP A 729 0.95 -1.24 -1.67
N ALA A 730 2.29 -1.18 -1.54
CA ALA A 730 3.04 -0.05 -2.06
C ALA A 730 2.93 0.00 -3.58
N ALA A 731 3.05 -1.14 -4.27
CA ALA A 731 2.86 -1.22 -5.72
C ALA A 731 1.46 -0.77 -6.15
N ASP A 732 0.40 -1.29 -5.51
CA ASP A 732 -0.97 -0.88 -5.79
C ASP A 732 -1.20 0.61 -5.49
N TYR A 733 -0.62 1.13 -4.40
CA TYR A 733 -0.67 2.55 -4.05
C TYR A 733 0.08 3.43 -5.05
N LEU A 734 1.29 3.04 -5.46
CA LEU A 734 2.11 3.73 -6.45
C LEU A 734 1.41 3.73 -7.81
N MET A 735 0.87 2.58 -8.23
CA MET A 735 0.07 2.46 -9.43
C MET A 735 -1.18 3.36 -9.35
N ALA A 736 -1.91 3.32 -8.24
CA ALA A 736 -3.09 4.17 -8.05
C ALA A 736 -2.74 5.67 -8.11
N ARG A 737 -1.68 6.09 -7.41
CA ARG A 737 -1.27 7.50 -7.26
C ARG A 737 -0.63 8.08 -8.52
N TYR A 738 0.30 7.36 -9.14
CA TYR A 738 1.14 7.88 -10.22
C TYR A 738 0.68 7.44 -11.61
N VAL A 739 -0.07 6.35 -11.74
CA VAL A 739 -0.50 5.82 -13.05
C VAL A 739 -1.99 6.03 -13.28
N VAL A 740 -2.83 5.61 -12.34
CA VAL A 740 -4.30 5.58 -12.52
C VAL A 740 -4.93 6.95 -12.26
N ALA A 741 -4.62 7.60 -11.14
CA ALA A 741 -5.23 8.87 -10.76
C ALA A 741 -5.03 9.99 -11.78
N PRO A 742 -3.82 10.23 -12.35
CA PRO A 742 -3.62 11.27 -13.36
C PRO A 742 -4.46 11.02 -14.63
N ARG A 743 -4.57 9.77 -15.08
CA ARG A 743 -5.39 9.38 -16.24
C ARG A 743 -6.87 9.62 -15.98
N CYS A 744 -7.37 9.20 -14.81
CA CYS A 744 -8.75 9.44 -14.42
C CYS A 744 -9.04 10.94 -14.27
N ASP A 745 -8.10 11.72 -13.73
CA ASP A 745 -8.25 13.16 -13.58
C ASP A 745 -8.29 13.88 -14.93
N ALA A 746 -7.49 13.46 -15.92
CA ALA A 746 -7.53 13.99 -17.29
C ALA A 746 -8.87 13.69 -17.97
N MET A 747 -9.38 12.45 -17.84
CA MET A 747 -10.71 12.08 -18.35
C MET A 747 -11.82 12.91 -17.69
N ARG A 748 -11.76 13.07 -16.37
CA ARG A 748 -12.71 13.87 -15.60
C ARG A 748 -12.71 15.33 -16.01
N GLU A 749 -11.55 15.92 -16.29
CA GLU A 749 -11.45 17.32 -16.76
C GLU A 749 -12.14 17.51 -18.12
N VAL A 750 -11.87 16.61 -19.07
CA VAL A 750 -12.53 16.62 -20.39
C VAL A 750 -14.04 16.46 -20.23
N TRP A 751 -14.49 15.51 -19.43
CA TRP A 751 -15.92 15.29 -19.23
C TRP A 751 -16.58 16.49 -18.55
N GLN A 752 -15.95 17.08 -17.54
CA GLN A 752 -16.45 18.26 -16.86
C GLN A 752 -16.54 19.47 -17.79
N ALA A 753 -15.56 19.66 -18.68
CA ALA A 753 -15.48 20.82 -19.55
C ALA A 753 -16.32 20.70 -20.82
N ARG A 754 -16.48 19.49 -21.37
CA ARG A 754 -17.06 19.28 -22.71
C ARG A 754 -18.31 18.40 -22.74
N LEU A 755 -18.47 17.49 -21.76
CA LEU A 755 -19.58 16.54 -21.75
C LEU A 755 -20.70 16.96 -20.79
N VAL A 756 -20.37 17.34 -19.55
CA VAL A 756 -21.34 17.77 -18.53
C VAL A 756 -22.21 18.96 -18.99
N PRO A 757 -21.68 19.99 -19.68
CA PRO A 757 -22.46 21.08 -20.26
C PRO A 757 -23.61 20.66 -21.19
N GLU A 758 -23.51 19.49 -21.83
CA GLU A 758 -24.58 18.98 -22.70
C GLU A 758 -25.81 18.46 -21.92
N TYR A 759 -25.69 18.39 -20.59
CA TYR A 759 -26.77 17.99 -19.68
C TYR A 759 -27.19 19.16 -18.80
N ASP A 760 -26.24 19.73 -18.04
CA ASP A 760 -26.45 20.85 -17.12
C ASP A 760 -25.11 21.49 -16.74
N ASP A 761 -24.92 22.78 -17.06
CA ASP A 761 -23.70 23.55 -16.77
C ASP A 761 -23.40 23.77 -15.29
N ARG A 762 -24.35 23.46 -14.39
CA ARG A 762 -24.23 23.71 -12.94
C ARG A 762 -23.66 22.51 -12.17
N LEU A 763 -23.59 21.34 -12.82
CA LEU A 763 -22.93 20.14 -12.32
C LEU A 763 -21.42 20.25 -12.57
#